data_AF-L0FVG3-F1
#
_entry.id   AF-L0FVG3-F1
#
_cell.length_a   1.000
_cell.length_b   1.000
_cell.length_c   1.000
_cell.angle_alpha   90.00
_cell.angle_beta   90.00
_cell.angle_gamma   90.00
#
_symmetry.space_group_name_H-M   'P 1'
#
loop_
_entity.id
_entity.type
_entity.pdbx_description
1 polymer ?
#
loop_
_entity_poly.entity_id
_entity_poly.type
_entity_poly.pdbx_seq_one_letter_code
_entity_poly.pdbx_strand_id
1 'polypeptide(L)'
;MYYSKGNKLLFLFAFLLCFLGSIYHITAQEYWHDIPREVRYSPEGKDFVIQNGARRFNRALYGYHSDFRTEAGDQPLFSFYLPGMGGHFRIGVQVDGQSIWLHEAEQVKASYRAGMMMYAIADPRWGNATVSVNVMPLRAQEGAIFRTETEGLPEGAELVFVYGGVTGKRFSRMGDLGADPPSVFDLTVEKCQGNDIEINSQNEMILAYGEAKDGEDRPRMLATFPSSAQLKRAAPEKMGSPATLWESEVVEAPVLAGKVAAGEEAHYVAIYRPGFRELPYGELATAYAQADEARSQLANRIQVETPDPYINTIGGALGIAADAIYDAPAYVHGAVAWRMPLPGWRGAYVADWMGWHDRAKTHFDGYLASQYLEPSGTRNDPDTAKHLARQVEKTGKSIFNRGYLSRRPGSPSSPHHYDMNQVFFDQLLRHFDWTGDKAYLQAVWPSIERHLAWEKRNFDPDGDGLYNAYASIWASDALQYNSGGVAHASAYNYFANKKAAELAAFIGEDGKQYAAEAEAILKAMNETLWLPSGWYAEYKDFLGPQNLHPQAGVWSVYHTIDSEVPDPFQAWEMTRYVDNHIPHIPLVADGLEAGAFHTLSTTNWMPYTWSVNNVALAEVLHTSLAYWQAGNTDKAFNLWKSALLESMYLGGSPGNFQQLSFLDAMRSELYRDFADAVGMGARSLIEGLFGIKPDLMNNRLEIKPGFPADWDKASLSTPDVGIDFKRSGEEDHYTVTNRFGQEMTLELVVRAKKAAIKQVLVNGQPGEWRVLANQVGKPSIMIKAPLAEKTRISISWKGTPVEVFSFPQQVTVGENLVIEGQDAEVLKWHDPEQVFMEKAIADHGFEAKVGEQIGDKTYFVKLHQGELTWWEPIPVKVLPKVEITPANSTSSSALAFTVANHQKQALPVSIHVNGKPWKAALTLAPTAEQAFDVQELSMLQTGTNLVEVYDDGELMARQQVTNWALGASTRSLEPVDLSNALNDKVTSIFRNKYLSPRSPYPTLQIPVQGMGDWASYAAYMDIDDQGLRKLAGKADQFVLPQGIPFSTPGDSTKNNILFASLWDNYPEQVSVALSGKASHAYLLMAGSTNHMQSRMENGQVIVHYQDGSQEVLSLRNPESWWPIEQDYFIDDHAFALGVPRPVRVHLKTGKISREAHDDYTAIDHFTTYGIDGGAATVLDLRLDPAKELKSLEVKATTIEVVIGLMAVTLERE
;
A
#
# COMPACT_ATOMS: atom_id res chain seq x y z
N MET A 1 -54.32 -4.81 -35.96
CA MET A 1 -55.31 -4.98 -34.87
C MET A 1 -54.67 -4.51 -33.57
N TYR A 2 -55.45 -3.80 -32.76
CA TYR A 2 -55.07 -3.07 -31.54
C TYR A 2 -54.70 -4.00 -30.36
N TYR A 3 -54.11 -3.38 -29.31
CA TYR A 3 -53.60 -3.88 -28.01
C TYR A 3 -52.07 -4.12 -27.97
N SER A 4 -51.27 -3.58 -27.05
CA SER A 4 -51.52 -2.81 -25.82
C SER A 4 -50.24 -2.04 -25.44
N LYS A 5 -50.39 -0.74 -25.12
CA LYS A 5 -49.34 0.20 -24.68
C LYS A 5 -48.91 0.02 -23.21
N GLY A 6 -49.12 -1.15 -22.61
CA GLY A 6 -48.88 -1.40 -21.17
C GLY A 6 -47.47 -1.80 -20.74
N ASN A 7 -46.63 -2.35 -21.64
CA ASN A 7 -45.38 -3.00 -21.23
C ASN A 7 -44.10 -2.15 -21.31
N LYS A 8 -44.17 -0.91 -21.83
CA LYS A 8 -42.98 -0.03 -21.86
C LYS A 8 -42.76 0.74 -20.57
N LEU A 9 -43.80 0.96 -19.75
CA LEU A 9 -43.64 1.66 -18.48
C LEU A 9 -43.09 0.75 -17.37
N LEU A 10 -43.45 -0.54 -17.34
CA LEU A 10 -42.88 -1.50 -16.38
C LEU A 10 -41.42 -1.85 -16.68
N PHE A 11 -41.04 -1.91 -17.96
CA PHE A 11 -39.63 -2.14 -18.34
C PHE A 11 -38.76 -0.92 -18.05
N LEU A 12 -39.29 0.31 -18.20
CA LEU A 12 -38.57 1.53 -17.80
C LEU A 12 -38.46 1.67 -16.27
N PHE A 13 -39.46 1.21 -15.52
CA PHE A 13 -39.43 1.23 -14.05
C PHE A 13 -38.49 0.14 -13.47
N ALA A 14 -38.42 -1.03 -14.10
CA ALA A 14 -37.44 -2.07 -13.74
C ALA A 14 -36.01 -1.68 -14.14
N PHE A 15 -35.81 -0.96 -15.26
CA PHE A 15 -34.51 -0.41 -15.63
C PHE A 15 -34.07 0.74 -14.71
N LEU A 16 -35.01 1.56 -14.21
CA LEU A 16 -34.71 2.57 -13.20
C LEU A 16 -34.34 1.95 -11.83
N LEU A 17 -35.00 0.85 -11.43
CA LEU A 17 -34.71 0.18 -10.16
C LEU A 17 -33.36 -0.57 -10.17
N CYS A 18 -32.88 -1.05 -11.32
CA CYS A 18 -31.51 -1.56 -11.47
C CYS A 18 -30.44 -0.46 -11.44
N PHE A 19 -30.81 0.81 -11.69
CA PHE A 19 -29.92 1.97 -11.52
C PHE A 19 -30.01 2.61 -10.11
N LEU A 20 -31.05 2.29 -9.34
CA LEU A 20 -31.24 2.80 -7.98
C LEU A 20 -30.61 1.90 -6.89
N GLY A 21 -30.10 0.71 -7.25
CA GLY A 21 -29.30 -0.15 -6.37
C GLY A 21 -27.83 0.27 -6.21
N SER A 22 -27.44 1.37 -6.84
CA SER A 22 -26.10 1.98 -6.71
C SER A 22 -26.20 3.44 -6.23
N ILE A 23 -27.25 3.77 -5.47
CA ILE A 23 -27.20 4.96 -4.63
C ILE A 23 -26.32 4.59 -3.43
N TYR A 24 -25.01 4.77 -3.60
CA TYR A 24 -24.19 5.14 -2.47
C TYR A 24 -24.93 6.27 -1.76
N HIS A 25 -25.24 6.08 -0.48
CA HIS A 25 -25.52 7.22 0.36
C HIS A 25 -24.30 8.14 0.24
N ILE A 26 -24.45 9.26 -0.46
CA ILE A 26 -23.61 10.43 -0.26
C ILE A 26 -24.02 10.97 1.11
N THR A 27 -23.63 10.26 2.16
CA THR A 27 -23.23 10.93 3.39
C THR A 27 -22.02 11.76 3.00
N ALA A 28 -21.94 13.01 3.47
CA ALA A 28 -20.69 13.76 3.43
C ALA A 28 -19.57 12.80 3.84
N GLN A 29 -18.52 12.68 3.03
CA GLN A 29 -17.43 11.74 3.25
C GLN A 29 -16.80 12.11 4.60
N GLU A 30 -17.23 11.46 5.68
CA GLU A 30 -16.52 11.51 6.94
C GLU A 30 -15.15 10.92 6.64
N TYR A 31 -14.11 11.74 6.73
CA TYR A 31 -12.77 11.26 6.50
C TYR A 31 -12.47 10.15 7.51
N TRP A 32 -11.64 9.19 7.11
CA TRP A 32 -11.25 8.07 7.97
C TRP A 32 -10.65 8.52 9.32
N HIS A 33 -10.09 9.75 9.38
CA HIS A 33 -9.49 10.35 10.57
C HIS A 33 -10.50 10.89 11.59
N ASP A 34 -11.77 11.09 11.21
CA ASP A 34 -12.83 11.57 12.11
C ASP A 34 -13.58 10.42 12.80
N ILE A 35 -13.27 9.16 12.44
CA ILE A 35 -13.94 7.96 12.96
C ILE A 35 -13.18 7.48 14.21
N PRO A 36 -13.76 7.56 15.42
CA PRO A 36 -13.11 7.04 16.62
C PRO A 36 -12.85 5.54 16.48
N ARG A 37 -11.64 5.11 16.83
CA ARG A 37 -11.24 3.70 16.82
C ARG A 37 -10.88 3.25 18.22
N GLU A 38 -10.99 1.95 18.46
CA GLU A 38 -10.55 1.29 19.69
C GLU A 38 -9.75 0.04 19.34
N VAL A 39 -8.91 -0.41 20.26
CA VAL A 39 -8.33 -1.76 20.21
C VAL A 39 -9.46 -2.77 20.43
N ARG A 40 -9.90 -3.43 19.35
CA ARG A 40 -11.08 -4.32 19.36
C ARG A 40 -10.79 -5.66 20.00
N TYR A 41 -9.61 -6.22 19.71
CA TYR A 41 -9.19 -7.51 20.22
C TYR A 41 -8.02 -7.36 21.21
N SER A 42 -8.02 -8.14 22.27
CA SER A 42 -6.87 -8.28 23.17
C SER A 42 -6.19 -9.65 22.98
N PRO A 43 -4.86 -9.74 23.12
CA PRO A 43 -4.17 -11.02 23.14
C PRO A 43 -4.37 -11.72 24.51
N GLU A 44 -4.94 -12.92 24.50
CA GLU A 44 -4.94 -13.84 25.66
C GLU A 44 -4.19 -15.13 25.28
N GLY A 45 -2.90 -15.20 25.63
CA GLY A 45 -2.04 -16.31 25.23
C GLY A 45 -1.85 -16.37 23.71
N LYS A 46 -2.51 -17.32 23.05
CA LYS A 46 -2.48 -17.51 21.58
C LYS A 46 -3.77 -17.06 20.88
N ASP A 47 -4.70 -16.48 21.64
CA ASP A 47 -6.04 -16.18 21.16
C ASP A 47 -6.25 -14.67 21.02
N PHE A 48 -7.06 -14.27 20.02
CA PHE A 48 -7.59 -12.92 19.89
C PHE A 48 -8.96 -12.87 20.53
N VAL A 49 -9.13 -12.04 21.55
CA VAL A 49 -10.32 -12.05 22.42
C VAL A 49 -11.06 -10.73 22.35
N ILE A 50 -12.39 -10.80 22.27
CA ILE A 50 -13.28 -9.64 22.37
C ILE A 50 -14.47 -9.97 23.28
N GLN A 51 -14.94 -8.98 24.04
CA GLN A 51 -16.18 -9.07 24.81
C GLN A 51 -17.28 -8.28 24.09
N ASN A 52 -18.43 -8.90 23.92
CA ASN A 52 -19.63 -8.31 23.32
C ASN A 52 -19.38 -7.65 21.96
N GLY A 53 -18.50 -8.25 21.14
CA GLY A 53 -18.20 -7.72 19.82
C GLY A 53 -19.40 -7.81 18.87
N ALA A 54 -19.54 -6.82 18.00
CA ALA A 54 -20.73 -6.63 17.19
C ALA A 54 -20.63 -7.18 15.75
N ARG A 55 -19.44 -7.59 15.28
CA ARG A 55 -19.28 -7.97 13.87
C ARG A 55 -19.71 -9.42 13.63
N ARG A 56 -20.45 -9.59 12.52
CA ARG A 56 -20.98 -10.87 12.05
C ARG A 56 -20.16 -11.33 10.85
N PHE A 57 -19.88 -12.63 10.76
CA PHE A 57 -19.21 -13.24 9.61
C PHE A 57 -17.87 -12.59 9.24
N ASN A 58 -17.19 -11.94 10.20
CA ASN A 58 -15.94 -11.23 9.95
C ASN A 58 -14.71 -12.14 9.95
N ARG A 59 -14.79 -13.40 10.40
CA ARG A 59 -13.68 -14.36 10.33
C ARG A 59 -14.06 -15.62 9.55
N ALA A 60 -13.34 -15.84 8.45
CA ALA A 60 -13.37 -17.10 7.73
C ALA A 60 -12.52 -18.15 8.46
N LEU A 61 -13.06 -19.37 8.56
CA LEU A 61 -12.37 -20.56 9.04
C LEU A 61 -12.16 -21.51 7.86
N TYR A 62 -10.91 -21.60 7.40
CA TYR A 62 -10.52 -22.35 6.22
C TYR A 62 -10.30 -23.84 6.52
N GLY A 63 -10.94 -24.69 5.72
CA GLY A 63 -10.93 -26.14 5.88
C GLY A 63 -10.09 -26.85 4.82
N TYR A 64 -10.76 -27.74 4.10
CA TYR A 64 -10.26 -28.38 2.89
C TYR A 64 -9.72 -27.36 1.87
N HIS A 65 -8.71 -27.73 1.07
CA HIS A 65 -8.11 -26.87 0.04
C HIS A 65 -9.07 -26.69 -1.15
N SER A 66 -10.07 -25.83 -0.97
CA SER A 66 -11.06 -25.44 -1.97
C SER A 66 -11.64 -24.06 -1.63
N ASP A 67 -12.68 -23.62 -2.33
CA ASP A 67 -13.45 -22.41 -1.98
C ASP A 67 -14.24 -22.58 -0.66
N PHE A 68 -14.30 -23.78 -0.09
CA PHE A 68 -15.09 -24.03 1.12
C PHE A 68 -14.52 -23.32 2.34
N ARG A 69 -15.40 -22.64 3.09
CA ARG A 69 -15.09 -22.12 4.42
C ARG A 69 -16.33 -21.94 5.27
N THR A 70 -16.09 -21.89 6.58
CA THR A 70 -17.10 -21.50 7.57
C THR A 70 -16.89 -20.04 7.94
N GLU A 71 -17.92 -19.23 7.77
CA GLU A 71 -17.94 -17.84 8.22
C GLU A 71 -18.45 -17.79 9.66
N ALA A 72 -17.63 -17.26 10.56
CA ALA A 72 -17.93 -16.99 11.95
C ALA A 72 -17.60 -15.53 12.28
N GLY A 73 -17.82 -15.09 13.52
CA GLY A 73 -17.48 -13.73 13.90
C GLY A 73 -17.54 -13.44 15.38
N ASP A 74 -17.58 -12.16 15.75
CA ASP A 74 -17.68 -11.76 17.16
C ASP A 74 -18.96 -12.29 17.82
N GLN A 75 -20.02 -12.48 17.02
CA GLN A 75 -21.27 -13.11 17.42
C GLN A 75 -21.30 -14.62 17.07
N PRO A 76 -21.94 -15.48 17.88
CA PRO A 76 -22.12 -16.92 17.60
C PRO A 76 -23.18 -17.17 16.49
N LEU A 77 -22.91 -16.62 15.31
CA LEU A 77 -23.64 -16.80 14.06
C LEU A 77 -22.70 -17.43 13.04
N PHE A 78 -23.20 -18.42 12.30
CA PHE A 78 -22.37 -19.22 11.41
C PHE A 78 -22.99 -19.29 10.03
N SER A 79 -22.17 -19.15 9.00
CA SER A 79 -22.58 -19.40 7.63
C SER A 79 -21.51 -20.20 6.89
N PHE A 80 -21.87 -20.76 5.74
CA PHE A 80 -20.96 -21.54 4.91
C PHE A 80 -20.87 -20.89 3.55
N TYR A 81 -19.66 -20.82 3.03
CA TYR A 81 -19.42 -20.56 1.63
C TYR A 81 -18.87 -21.83 1.01
N LEU A 82 -19.62 -22.38 0.07
CA LEU A 82 -19.19 -23.33 -0.95
C LEU A 82 -18.85 -22.46 -2.17
N PRO A 83 -18.58 -22.90 -3.41
CA PRO A 83 -18.82 -21.95 -4.51
C PRO A 83 -20.31 -21.50 -4.49
N GLY A 84 -20.61 -20.39 -3.80
CA GLY A 84 -21.96 -19.94 -3.40
C GLY A 84 -22.38 -20.21 -1.95
N MET A 85 -23.44 -19.54 -1.48
CA MET A 85 -23.96 -19.64 -0.10
C MET A 85 -24.42 -21.05 0.27
N GLY A 86 -23.75 -21.65 1.25
CA GLY A 86 -23.97 -23.00 1.78
C GLY A 86 -24.89 -23.09 3.00
N GLY A 87 -25.60 -22.00 3.33
CA GLY A 87 -26.56 -21.94 4.43
C GLY A 87 -26.06 -21.20 5.67
N HIS A 88 -26.95 -21.08 6.64
CA HIS A 88 -26.75 -20.37 7.90
C HIS A 88 -27.16 -21.27 9.07
N PHE A 89 -26.32 -21.30 10.10
CA PHE A 89 -26.50 -22.08 11.31
C PHE A 89 -26.42 -21.19 12.54
N ARG A 90 -27.35 -21.38 13.48
CA ARG A 90 -27.30 -20.72 14.81
C ARG A 90 -27.94 -21.59 15.88
N ILE A 91 -27.58 -21.28 17.12
CA ILE A 91 -27.98 -22.01 18.32
C ILE A 91 -28.74 -21.04 19.24
N GLY A 92 -29.75 -21.54 19.94
CA GLY A 92 -30.49 -20.83 20.96
C GLY A 92 -30.73 -21.69 22.19
N VAL A 93 -31.15 -21.05 23.27
CA VAL A 93 -31.48 -21.70 24.54
C VAL A 93 -32.95 -21.44 24.84
N GLN A 94 -33.62 -22.44 25.38
CA GLN A 94 -34.95 -22.33 25.96
C GLN A 94 -34.90 -22.81 27.42
N VAL A 95 -35.35 -21.96 28.34
CA VAL A 95 -35.34 -22.22 29.78
C VAL A 95 -36.53 -21.51 30.43
N ASP A 96 -37.29 -22.22 31.28
CA ASP A 96 -38.43 -21.66 32.04
C ASP A 96 -39.43 -20.81 31.23
N GLY A 97 -39.72 -21.22 29.99
CA GLY A 97 -40.64 -20.51 29.08
C GLY A 97 -40.05 -19.26 28.41
N GLN A 98 -38.80 -18.92 28.69
CA GLN A 98 -38.02 -17.92 27.98
C GLN A 98 -37.17 -18.58 26.89
N SER A 99 -36.93 -17.88 25.79
CA SER A 99 -36.15 -18.42 24.68
C SER A 99 -35.42 -17.32 23.93
N ILE A 100 -34.10 -17.46 23.77
CA ILE A 100 -33.23 -16.49 23.11
C ILE A 100 -32.22 -17.18 22.20
N TRP A 101 -31.82 -16.50 21.13
CA TRP A 101 -30.69 -16.95 20.32
C TRP A 101 -29.38 -16.56 21.01
N LEU A 102 -28.33 -17.39 20.93
CA LEU A 102 -27.07 -17.14 21.64
C LEU A 102 -26.39 -15.82 21.25
N HIS A 103 -26.60 -15.34 20.02
CA HIS A 103 -26.06 -14.05 19.55
C HIS A 103 -26.79 -12.82 20.13
N GLU A 104 -27.94 -13.02 20.78
CA GLU A 104 -28.74 -11.99 21.45
C GLU A 104 -28.51 -12.00 22.98
N ALA A 105 -27.60 -12.85 23.47
CA ALA A 105 -27.26 -12.93 24.88
C ALA A 105 -26.51 -11.68 25.36
N GLU A 106 -26.69 -11.32 26.63
CA GLU A 106 -26.11 -10.12 27.22
C GLU A 106 -24.56 -10.15 27.25
N GLN A 107 -23.97 -11.33 27.47
CA GLN A 107 -22.52 -11.50 27.59
C GLN A 107 -22.03 -12.58 26.64
N VAL A 108 -21.23 -12.17 25.65
CA VAL A 108 -20.56 -13.04 24.69
C VAL A 108 -19.07 -12.72 24.71
N LYS A 109 -18.25 -13.63 25.25
CA LYS A 109 -16.80 -13.61 25.06
C LYS A 109 -16.48 -14.44 23.82
N ALA A 110 -16.02 -13.80 22.75
CA ALA A 110 -15.54 -14.47 21.54
C ALA A 110 -14.01 -14.55 21.56
N SER A 111 -13.47 -15.71 21.23
CA SER A 111 -12.02 -15.97 21.17
C SER A 111 -11.68 -16.67 19.86
N TYR A 112 -10.92 -15.98 19.01
CA TYR A 112 -10.33 -16.60 17.83
C TYR A 112 -9.00 -17.23 18.20
N ARG A 113 -8.98 -18.56 18.26
CA ARG A 113 -7.75 -19.34 18.26
C ARG A 113 -7.49 -19.75 16.83
N ALA A 114 -6.28 -19.52 16.30
CA ALA A 114 -5.97 -19.80 14.90
C ALA A 114 -6.65 -21.08 14.34
N GLY A 115 -7.64 -20.87 13.46
CA GLY A 115 -8.45 -21.91 12.80
C GLY A 115 -9.72 -22.38 13.53
N MET A 116 -10.09 -21.77 14.66
CA MET A 116 -11.26 -22.11 15.48
C MET A 116 -11.86 -20.84 16.13
N MET A 117 -13.18 -20.73 16.14
CA MET A 117 -13.87 -19.75 16.98
C MET A 117 -14.44 -20.43 18.22
N MET A 118 -14.23 -19.79 19.37
CA MET A 118 -14.75 -20.22 20.67
C MET A 118 -15.59 -19.10 21.27
N TYR A 119 -16.73 -19.46 21.84
CA TYR A 119 -17.62 -18.53 22.53
C TYR A 119 -17.89 -19.02 23.93
N ALA A 120 -17.80 -18.14 24.92
CA ALA A 120 -18.38 -18.33 26.24
C ALA A 120 -19.52 -17.34 26.40
N ILE A 121 -20.74 -17.84 26.59
CA ILE A 121 -21.97 -17.06 26.59
C ILE A 121 -22.65 -17.17 27.95
N ALA A 122 -22.99 -16.03 28.53
CA ALA A 122 -23.78 -15.92 29.76
C ALA A 122 -24.96 -14.95 29.55
N ASP A 123 -26.07 -15.21 30.23
CA ASP A 123 -27.26 -14.38 30.14
C ASP A 123 -28.03 -14.39 31.47
N PRO A 124 -28.55 -13.23 31.93
CA PRO A 124 -29.32 -13.16 33.17
C PRO A 124 -30.51 -14.13 33.24
N ARG A 125 -31.06 -14.54 32.08
CA ARG A 125 -32.21 -15.45 31.99
C ARG A 125 -31.92 -16.87 32.47
N TRP A 126 -30.65 -17.29 32.53
CA TRP A 126 -30.24 -18.59 33.08
C TRP A 126 -29.22 -18.49 34.24
N GLY A 127 -29.19 -17.34 34.91
CA GLY A 127 -28.38 -17.13 36.12
C GLY A 127 -26.87 -17.15 35.85
N ASN A 128 -26.12 -17.93 36.62
CA ASN A 128 -24.65 -18.02 36.53
C ASN A 128 -24.17 -19.11 35.56
N ALA A 129 -25.10 -19.75 34.82
CA ALA A 129 -24.76 -20.79 33.88
C ALA A 129 -24.04 -20.24 32.64
N THR A 130 -23.19 -21.06 32.04
CA THR A 130 -22.45 -20.70 30.82
C THR A 130 -22.76 -21.69 29.71
N VAL A 131 -22.95 -21.16 28.50
CA VAL A 131 -23.00 -21.96 27.26
C VAL A 131 -21.70 -21.71 26.49
N SER A 132 -20.98 -22.79 26.18
CA SER A 132 -19.77 -22.73 25.37
C SER A 132 -20.02 -23.29 23.97
N VAL A 133 -19.56 -22.59 22.94
CA VAL A 133 -19.65 -23.06 21.55
C VAL A 133 -18.28 -22.97 20.90
N ASN A 134 -17.77 -24.10 20.40
CA ASN A 134 -16.56 -24.14 19.60
C ASN A 134 -16.91 -24.59 18.18
N VAL A 135 -16.36 -23.90 17.17
CA VAL A 135 -16.54 -24.22 15.76
C VAL A 135 -15.20 -24.23 15.03
N MET A 136 -15.01 -25.25 14.19
CA MET A 136 -13.91 -25.33 13.25
C MET A 136 -14.32 -26.11 11.99
N PRO A 137 -13.64 -25.90 10.85
CA PRO A 137 -13.90 -26.66 9.65
C PRO A 137 -13.38 -28.10 9.78
N LEU A 138 -14.06 -29.03 9.12
CA LEU A 138 -13.56 -30.37 8.87
C LEU A 138 -12.35 -30.22 7.93
N ARG A 139 -11.16 -30.66 8.36
CA ARG A 139 -9.92 -30.47 7.58
C ARG A 139 -9.74 -31.51 6.47
N ALA A 140 -10.37 -32.67 6.60
CA ALA A 140 -10.31 -33.76 5.64
C ALA A 140 -11.40 -33.69 4.55
N GLN A 141 -12.42 -32.84 4.72
CA GLN A 141 -13.54 -32.70 3.79
C GLN A 141 -14.22 -31.34 3.96
N GLU A 142 -15.01 -30.93 2.96
CA GLU A 142 -15.72 -29.66 3.01
C GLU A 142 -16.90 -29.70 3.99
N GLY A 143 -16.73 -29.06 5.14
CA GLY A 143 -17.77 -28.93 6.15
C GLY A 143 -17.24 -28.33 7.45
N ALA A 144 -18.08 -28.24 8.46
CA ALA A 144 -17.73 -27.76 9.78
C ALA A 144 -18.27 -28.68 10.87
N ILE A 145 -17.62 -28.61 12.02
CA ILE A 145 -18.04 -29.32 13.22
C ILE A 145 -18.14 -28.34 14.39
N PHE A 146 -19.23 -28.49 15.13
CA PHE A 146 -19.61 -27.68 16.27
C PHE A 146 -19.58 -28.56 17.51
N ARG A 147 -19.09 -27.99 18.62
CA ARG A 147 -19.13 -28.59 19.94
C ARG A 147 -19.76 -27.59 20.89
N THR A 148 -20.90 -27.95 21.46
CA THR A 148 -21.64 -27.13 22.41
C THR A 148 -21.67 -27.80 23.77
N GLU A 149 -21.28 -27.06 24.80
CA GLU A 149 -21.31 -27.51 26.19
C GLU A 149 -22.07 -26.50 27.03
N THR A 150 -22.69 -26.98 28.10
CA THR A 150 -23.35 -26.11 29.07
C THR A 150 -22.92 -26.50 30.47
N GLU A 151 -22.69 -25.50 31.31
CA GLU A 151 -22.31 -25.69 32.71
C GLU A 151 -23.34 -25.00 33.59
N GLY A 152 -24.04 -25.76 34.43
CA GLY A 152 -24.93 -25.24 35.45
C GLY A 152 -26.25 -24.65 34.94
N LEU A 153 -26.68 -25.00 33.70
CA LEU A 153 -27.99 -24.60 33.20
C LEU A 153 -29.13 -25.22 34.05
N PRO A 154 -30.25 -24.51 34.24
CA PRO A 154 -31.39 -25.04 35.00
C PRO A 154 -31.93 -26.37 34.43
N GLU A 155 -32.45 -27.22 35.32
CA GLU A 155 -33.09 -28.49 34.94
C GLU A 155 -34.26 -28.22 33.98
N GLY A 156 -34.27 -28.91 32.84
CA GLY A 156 -35.27 -28.69 31.78
C GLY A 156 -34.88 -27.67 30.72
N ALA A 157 -33.68 -27.07 30.80
CA ALA A 157 -33.15 -26.25 29.71
C ALA A 157 -32.91 -27.08 28.43
N GLU A 158 -33.25 -26.49 27.28
CA GLU A 158 -33.12 -27.11 25.96
C GLU A 158 -32.24 -26.23 25.05
N LEU A 159 -31.39 -26.88 24.26
CA LEU A 159 -30.68 -26.25 23.14
C LEU A 159 -31.52 -26.42 21.87
N VAL A 160 -31.66 -25.32 21.12
CA VAL A 160 -32.39 -25.27 19.86
C VAL A 160 -31.43 -24.91 18.73
N PHE A 161 -31.42 -25.71 17.68
CA PHE A 161 -30.60 -25.53 16.49
C PHE A 161 -31.47 -25.10 15.31
N VAL A 162 -30.96 -24.23 14.46
CA VAL A 162 -31.56 -23.98 13.14
C VAL A 162 -30.51 -23.98 12.04
N TYR A 163 -30.82 -24.67 10.94
CA TYR A 163 -30.02 -24.68 9.72
C TYR A 163 -30.91 -24.51 8.48
N GLY A 164 -30.48 -23.67 7.55
CA GLY A 164 -31.19 -23.48 6.27
C GLY A 164 -30.63 -22.30 5.50
N GLY A 165 -31.38 -21.79 4.51
CA GLY A 165 -30.95 -20.66 3.69
C GLY A 165 -29.85 -21.01 2.68
N VAL A 166 -29.82 -22.26 2.21
CA VAL A 166 -28.82 -22.74 1.25
C VAL A 166 -29.26 -22.33 -0.15
N THR A 167 -28.53 -21.42 -0.80
CA THR A 167 -28.94 -20.90 -2.13
C THR A 167 -27.98 -21.29 -3.25
N GLY A 168 -26.71 -21.58 -2.94
CA GLY A 168 -25.66 -21.73 -3.96
C GLY A 168 -25.36 -20.44 -4.73
N LYS A 169 -25.91 -19.29 -4.32
CA LYS A 169 -25.70 -18.00 -4.98
C LYS A 169 -24.31 -17.48 -4.67
N ARG A 170 -23.58 -17.05 -5.71
CA ARG A 170 -22.28 -16.36 -5.58
C ARG A 170 -22.49 -14.88 -5.27
N PHE A 171 -21.53 -14.30 -4.57
CA PHE A 171 -21.48 -12.87 -4.20
C PHE A 171 -20.44 -12.13 -5.04
N SER A 172 -20.35 -10.79 -4.92
CA SER A 172 -19.49 -9.96 -5.77
C SER A 172 -18.02 -10.33 -5.65
N ARG A 173 -17.53 -10.47 -4.41
CA ARG A 173 -16.19 -10.92 -4.05
C ARG A 173 -16.26 -12.08 -3.08
N MET A 174 -17.15 -13.03 -3.39
CA MET A 174 -17.34 -14.26 -2.63
C MET A 174 -17.73 -14.06 -1.15
N GLY A 175 -18.23 -12.88 -0.76
CA GLY A 175 -18.60 -12.59 0.62
C GLY A 175 -17.45 -12.06 1.47
N ASP A 176 -16.39 -11.52 0.84
CA ASP A 176 -15.23 -11.06 1.58
C ASP A 176 -15.43 -9.69 2.25
N LEU A 177 -14.66 -9.47 3.31
CA LEU A 177 -14.73 -8.29 4.15
C LEU A 177 -14.42 -7.02 3.35
N GLY A 178 -15.25 -5.99 3.58
CA GLY A 178 -15.19 -4.69 2.93
C GLY A 178 -15.74 -4.65 1.49
N ALA A 179 -15.82 -5.79 0.81
CA ALA A 179 -16.31 -5.87 -0.57
C ALA A 179 -17.76 -6.34 -0.70
N ASP A 180 -18.21 -7.27 0.15
CA ASP A 180 -19.60 -7.69 0.25
C ASP A 180 -20.12 -7.39 1.68
N PRO A 181 -21.37 -6.92 1.87
CA PRO A 181 -21.90 -6.67 3.20
C PRO A 181 -22.15 -8.00 3.95
N PRO A 182 -22.02 -8.06 5.28
CA PRO A 182 -22.23 -9.30 6.04
C PRO A 182 -23.63 -9.90 5.87
N SER A 183 -24.62 -9.09 5.48
CA SER A 183 -26.00 -9.53 5.22
C SER A 183 -26.15 -10.52 4.06
N VAL A 184 -25.14 -10.66 3.20
CA VAL A 184 -25.13 -11.72 2.17
C VAL A 184 -25.18 -13.12 2.80
N PHE A 185 -24.71 -13.29 4.04
CA PHE A 185 -24.74 -14.55 4.79
C PHE A 185 -25.94 -14.73 5.71
N ASP A 186 -26.74 -13.68 5.94
CA ASP A 186 -27.90 -13.75 6.84
C ASP A 186 -28.95 -14.78 6.37
N LEU A 187 -29.56 -15.48 7.33
CA LEU A 187 -30.73 -16.30 7.07
C LEU A 187 -31.97 -15.42 6.85
N THR A 188 -32.60 -15.56 5.70
CA THR A 188 -33.87 -14.89 5.39
C THR A 188 -34.87 -15.90 4.82
N VAL A 189 -36.16 -15.57 4.90
CA VAL A 189 -37.24 -16.39 4.31
C VAL A 189 -36.99 -16.59 2.80
N GLU A 190 -36.59 -15.53 2.09
CA GLU A 190 -36.27 -15.60 0.66
C GLU A 190 -35.16 -16.61 0.35
N LYS A 191 -34.09 -16.64 1.15
CA LYS A 191 -32.96 -17.57 0.95
C LYS A 191 -33.31 -19.03 1.27
N CYS A 192 -34.43 -19.29 1.96
CA CYS A 192 -34.92 -20.64 2.20
C CYS A 192 -35.74 -21.17 1.01
N GLN A 193 -36.10 -20.33 0.04
CA GLN A 193 -36.87 -20.76 -1.12
C GLN A 193 -36.12 -21.84 -1.90
N GLY A 194 -36.85 -22.90 -2.26
CA GLY A 194 -36.28 -24.06 -2.93
C GLY A 194 -35.41 -24.95 -2.03
N ASN A 195 -35.27 -24.70 -0.73
CA ASN A 195 -34.67 -25.70 0.18
C ASN A 195 -35.64 -26.87 0.36
N ASP A 196 -35.14 -28.09 0.24
CA ASP A 196 -35.91 -29.31 0.48
C ASP A 196 -35.14 -30.19 1.46
N ILE A 197 -35.79 -30.59 2.55
CA ILE A 197 -35.13 -31.17 3.73
C ILE A 197 -35.71 -32.54 4.02
N GLU A 198 -34.84 -33.55 3.98
CA GLU A 198 -35.08 -34.91 4.41
C GLU A 198 -34.32 -35.20 5.69
N ILE A 199 -34.94 -35.95 6.62
CA ILE A 199 -34.37 -36.31 7.92
C ILE A 199 -34.61 -37.80 8.14
N ASN A 200 -33.58 -38.55 8.54
CA ASN A 200 -33.69 -39.98 8.82
C ASN A 200 -33.82 -40.29 10.33
N SER A 201 -33.98 -41.56 10.67
CA SER A 201 -34.12 -42.04 12.06
C SER A 201 -32.86 -41.90 12.91
N GLN A 202 -31.72 -41.57 12.31
CA GLN A 202 -30.41 -41.41 12.93
C GLN A 202 -30.07 -39.93 13.18
N ASN A 203 -31.04 -39.02 12.99
CA ASN A 203 -30.86 -37.57 13.07
C ASN A 203 -29.82 -37.01 12.08
N GLU A 204 -29.75 -37.63 10.91
CA GLU A 204 -29.01 -37.14 9.76
C GLU A 204 -29.97 -36.43 8.80
N MET A 205 -29.51 -35.33 8.24
CA MET A 205 -30.27 -34.46 7.36
C MET A 205 -29.62 -34.40 5.98
N ILE A 206 -30.46 -34.43 4.95
CA ILE A 206 -30.11 -34.10 3.56
C ILE A 206 -30.92 -32.85 3.17
N LEU A 207 -30.24 -31.77 2.79
CA LEU A 207 -30.86 -30.55 2.28
C LEU A 207 -30.50 -30.37 0.81
N ALA A 208 -31.48 -30.52 -0.08
CA ALA A 208 -31.34 -30.22 -1.50
C ALA A 208 -31.70 -28.76 -1.80
N TYR A 209 -30.91 -28.09 -2.65
CA TYR A 209 -31.11 -26.69 -3.02
C TYR A 209 -30.87 -26.45 -4.51
N GLY A 210 -31.21 -25.25 -4.99
CA GLY A 210 -31.09 -24.90 -6.40
C GLY A 210 -31.97 -25.77 -7.32
N GLU A 211 -31.80 -25.58 -8.63
CA GLU A 211 -32.46 -26.39 -9.65
C GLU A 211 -31.60 -27.60 -10.01
N ALA A 212 -32.25 -28.69 -10.42
CA ALA A 212 -31.56 -29.82 -11.04
C ALA A 212 -31.01 -29.36 -12.40
N LYS A 213 -29.76 -29.67 -12.70
CA LYS A 213 -29.22 -29.52 -14.05
C LYS A 213 -29.63 -30.73 -14.90
N ASP A 214 -29.70 -30.58 -16.22
CA ASP A 214 -30.15 -31.64 -17.13
C ASP A 214 -29.44 -32.99 -16.86
N GLY A 215 -30.16 -33.92 -16.23
CA GLY A 215 -29.67 -35.26 -15.91
C GLY A 215 -28.84 -35.41 -14.62
N GLU A 216 -28.67 -34.35 -13.82
CA GLU A 216 -27.95 -34.37 -12.54
C GLU A 216 -28.89 -34.16 -11.35
N ASP A 217 -28.55 -34.78 -10.22
CA ASP A 217 -29.22 -34.52 -8.95
C ASP A 217 -29.03 -33.06 -8.51
N ARG A 218 -30.04 -32.51 -7.83
CA ARG A 218 -29.91 -31.21 -7.16
C ARG A 218 -28.71 -31.23 -6.20
N PRO A 219 -27.92 -30.15 -6.11
CA PRO A 219 -26.84 -30.07 -5.13
C PRO A 219 -27.39 -30.17 -3.70
N ARG A 220 -26.60 -30.77 -2.81
CA ARG A 220 -27.04 -31.10 -1.44
C ARG A 220 -26.05 -30.66 -0.38
N MET A 221 -26.57 -30.42 0.82
CA MET A 221 -25.83 -30.31 2.07
C MET A 221 -26.26 -31.46 2.99
N LEU A 222 -25.31 -32.01 3.72
CA LEU A 222 -25.52 -33.04 4.72
C LEU A 222 -25.30 -32.44 6.11
N ALA A 223 -26.01 -32.94 7.11
CA ALA A 223 -25.77 -32.58 8.49
C ALA A 223 -26.12 -33.72 9.44
N THR A 224 -25.38 -33.83 10.53
CA THR A 224 -25.60 -34.84 11.58
C THR A 224 -25.76 -34.12 12.91
N PHE A 225 -26.84 -34.45 13.64
CA PHE A 225 -27.21 -33.84 14.92
C PHE A 225 -27.17 -34.87 16.06
N PRO A 226 -27.25 -34.44 17.34
CA PRO A 226 -27.31 -35.35 18.47
C PRO A 226 -28.36 -36.44 18.32
N SER A 227 -28.00 -37.69 18.64
CA SER A 227 -28.93 -38.83 18.56
C SER A 227 -30.12 -38.70 19.51
N SER A 228 -29.97 -37.90 20.58
CA SER A 228 -31.03 -37.54 21.51
C SER A 228 -31.86 -36.32 21.07
N ALA A 229 -31.48 -35.63 19.99
CA ALA A 229 -32.22 -34.48 19.48
C ALA A 229 -33.54 -34.90 18.82
N GLN A 230 -34.51 -34.02 18.88
CA GLN A 230 -35.71 -34.07 18.04
C GLN A 230 -35.50 -33.12 16.87
N LEU A 231 -35.65 -33.61 15.64
CA LEU A 231 -35.50 -32.82 14.43
C LEU A 231 -36.84 -32.69 13.71
N LYS A 232 -37.12 -31.50 13.17
CA LYS A 232 -38.24 -31.28 12.27
C LYS A 232 -37.96 -30.17 11.27
N ARG A 233 -38.81 -30.11 10.25
CA ARG A 233 -38.92 -28.92 9.39
C ARG A 233 -39.72 -27.85 10.12
N ALA A 234 -39.31 -26.59 10.00
CA ALA A 234 -39.94 -25.43 10.63
C ALA A 234 -40.11 -24.28 9.63
N ALA A 235 -41.03 -23.35 9.94
CA ALA A 235 -41.32 -22.20 9.09
C ALA A 235 -40.32 -21.07 9.35
N PRO A 236 -39.55 -20.61 8.33
CA PRO A 236 -38.56 -19.55 8.52
C PRO A 236 -39.20 -18.23 9.04
N GLU A 237 -40.45 -17.93 8.75
CA GLU A 237 -41.14 -16.72 9.22
C GLU A 237 -41.26 -16.65 10.74
N LYS A 238 -41.11 -17.79 11.43
CA LYS A 238 -41.17 -17.91 12.89
C LYS A 238 -39.79 -17.92 13.55
N MET A 239 -38.75 -17.50 12.84
CA MET A 239 -37.37 -17.49 13.35
C MET A 239 -37.07 -16.39 14.39
N GLY A 240 -38.09 -15.66 14.88
CA GLY A 240 -37.94 -14.57 15.84
C GLY A 240 -37.47 -15.00 17.24
N SER A 241 -37.80 -16.23 17.66
CA SER A 241 -37.22 -16.85 18.87
C SER A 241 -37.10 -18.36 18.69
N PRO A 242 -36.21 -19.05 19.42
CA PRO A 242 -36.09 -20.50 19.29
C PRO A 242 -37.39 -21.25 19.61
N ALA A 243 -38.13 -20.83 20.65
CA ALA A 243 -39.43 -21.41 21.01
C ALA A 243 -40.48 -21.25 19.89
N THR A 244 -40.63 -20.04 19.33
CA THR A 244 -41.62 -19.80 18.26
C THR A 244 -41.28 -20.55 16.97
N LEU A 245 -40.00 -20.71 16.65
CA LEU A 245 -39.55 -21.54 15.54
C LEU A 245 -39.89 -23.02 15.80
N TRP A 246 -39.61 -23.51 17.02
CA TRP A 246 -39.89 -24.89 17.39
C TRP A 246 -41.40 -25.20 17.41
N GLU A 247 -42.27 -24.25 17.69
CA GLU A 247 -43.72 -24.46 17.66
C GLU A 247 -44.33 -24.36 16.26
N SER A 248 -43.56 -23.91 15.26
CA SER A 248 -44.08 -23.64 13.92
C SER A 248 -44.45 -24.91 13.12
N GLU A 249 -45.40 -24.74 12.21
CA GLU A 249 -45.76 -25.71 11.17
C GLU A 249 -45.31 -25.18 9.80
N VAL A 250 -44.81 -26.07 8.95
CA VAL A 250 -44.22 -25.72 7.65
C VAL A 250 -45.29 -25.45 6.62
N VAL A 251 -45.13 -24.36 5.86
CA VAL A 251 -45.96 -24.05 4.69
C VAL A 251 -45.16 -24.26 3.41
N GLU A 252 -44.11 -23.45 3.18
CA GLU A 252 -43.14 -23.57 2.08
C GLU A 252 -41.74 -23.16 2.57
N ALA A 253 -40.69 -23.46 1.81
CA ALA A 253 -39.32 -23.01 2.08
C ALA A 253 -38.79 -23.37 3.50
N PRO A 254 -38.79 -24.66 3.89
CA PRO A 254 -38.48 -25.07 5.25
C PRO A 254 -37.04 -24.72 5.68
N VAL A 255 -36.88 -24.44 6.96
CA VAL A 255 -35.59 -24.59 7.66
C VAL A 255 -35.63 -25.87 8.49
N LEU A 256 -34.46 -26.42 8.82
CA LEU A 256 -34.34 -27.47 9.82
C LEU A 256 -34.35 -26.82 11.21
N ALA A 257 -35.20 -27.31 12.10
CA ALA A 257 -35.14 -27.01 13.53
C ALA A 257 -34.82 -28.29 14.31
N GLY A 258 -33.82 -28.22 15.19
CA GLY A 258 -33.45 -29.29 16.11
C GLY A 258 -33.61 -28.87 17.55
N LYS A 259 -33.95 -29.80 18.44
CA LYS A 259 -34.08 -29.53 19.88
C LYS A 259 -33.52 -30.68 20.71
N VAL A 260 -32.65 -30.40 21.66
CA VAL A 260 -32.05 -31.40 22.56
C VAL A 260 -32.01 -30.86 23.99
N ALA A 261 -32.13 -31.73 24.99
CA ALA A 261 -31.88 -31.34 26.37
C ALA A 261 -30.43 -30.84 26.51
N ALA A 262 -30.24 -29.69 27.18
CA ALA A 262 -28.92 -29.06 27.26
C ALA A 262 -27.92 -29.96 27.99
N GLY A 263 -28.15 -30.30 29.26
CA GLY A 263 -27.32 -31.24 30.03
C GLY A 263 -25.84 -30.84 30.15
N GLU A 264 -25.08 -31.63 30.90
CA GLU A 264 -23.63 -31.39 31.10
C GLU A 264 -22.76 -32.10 30.05
N GLU A 265 -23.35 -32.94 29.18
CA GLU A 265 -22.62 -33.63 28.11
C GLU A 265 -22.46 -32.73 26.86
N ALA A 266 -21.33 -32.86 26.17
CA ALA A 266 -21.06 -32.09 24.96
C ALA A 266 -21.91 -32.57 23.77
N HIS A 267 -22.59 -31.62 23.11
CA HIS A 267 -23.35 -31.87 21.89
C HIS A 267 -22.51 -31.55 20.66
N TYR A 268 -22.45 -32.48 19.71
CA TYR A 268 -21.78 -32.29 18.44
C TYR A 268 -22.78 -32.10 17.29
N VAL A 269 -22.47 -31.19 16.38
CA VAL A 269 -23.19 -31.04 15.10
C VAL A 269 -22.14 -30.97 14.00
N ALA A 270 -22.35 -31.70 12.90
CA ALA A 270 -21.53 -31.56 11.71
C ALA A 270 -22.40 -31.15 10.53
N ILE A 271 -21.94 -30.21 9.70
CA ILE A 271 -22.61 -29.75 8.47
C ILE A 271 -21.57 -29.80 7.35
N TYR A 272 -21.81 -30.57 6.29
CA TYR A 272 -20.79 -30.91 5.29
C TYR A 272 -21.37 -31.21 3.91
N ARG A 273 -20.52 -31.24 2.88
CA ARG A 273 -20.92 -31.62 1.53
C ARG A 273 -20.92 -33.13 1.30
N PRO A 274 -21.82 -33.65 0.44
CA PRO A 274 -21.72 -35.01 -0.07
C PRO A 274 -20.47 -35.17 -0.95
N GLY A 275 -20.06 -36.42 -1.20
CA GLY A 275 -18.85 -36.76 -1.98
C GLY A 275 -17.61 -37.03 -1.13
N PHE A 276 -17.73 -36.90 0.19
CA PHE A 276 -16.73 -37.27 1.18
C PHE A 276 -17.27 -38.37 2.11
N ARG A 277 -16.54 -38.70 3.18
CA ARG A 277 -16.98 -39.66 4.19
C ARG A 277 -18.23 -39.12 4.92
N GLU A 278 -19.24 -39.97 5.03
CA GLU A 278 -20.40 -39.71 5.90
C GLU A 278 -19.98 -39.77 7.38
N LEU A 279 -20.57 -38.90 8.19
CA LEU A 279 -20.21 -38.72 9.59
C LEU A 279 -21.40 -39.02 10.50
N PRO A 280 -21.63 -40.28 10.89
CA PRO A 280 -22.69 -40.63 11.83
C PRO A 280 -22.39 -40.07 13.22
N TYR A 281 -23.43 -39.86 14.05
CA TYR A 281 -23.28 -39.11 15.31
C TYR A 281 -22.22 -39.69 16.26
N GLY A 282 -22.16 -41.02 16.39
CA GLY A 282 -21.20 -41.71 17.25
C GLY A 282 -19.72 -41.47 16.89
N GLU A 283 -19.44 -40.94 15.70
CA GLU A 283 -18.08 -40.62 15.24
C GLU A 283 -17.72 -39.13 15.38
N LEU A 284 -18.69 -38.24 15.65
CA LEU A 284 -18.46 -36.79 15.62
C LEU A 284 -17.45 -36.33 16.68
N ALA A 285 -17.45 -36.92 17.89
CA ALA A 285 -16.44 -36.59 18.89
C ALA A 285 -15.02 -36.92 18.41
N THR A 286 -14.86 -38.02 17.66
CA THR A 286 -13.58 -38.40 17.05
C THR A 286 -13.22 -37.47 15.89
N ALA A 287 -14.19 -37.14 15.03
CA ALA A 287 -13.99 -36.19 13.94
C ALA A 287 -13.60 -34.79 14.46
N TYR A 288 -14.18 -34.35 15.57
CA TYR A 288 -13.83 -33.10 16.24
C TYR A 288 -12.38 -33.13 16.73
N ALA A 289 -11.98 -34.19 17.43
CA ALA A 289 -10.60 -34.35 17.91
C ALA A 289 -9.59 -34.36 16.75
N GLN A 290 -9.91 -35.03 15.64
CA GLN A 290 -9.07 -35.06 14.43
C GLN A 290 -8.98 -33.69 13.76
N ALA A 291 -10.08 -32.95 13.67
CA ALA A 291 -10.09 -31.59 13.12
C ALA A 291 -9.24 -30.64 13.98
N ASP A 292 -9.36 -30.73 15.31
CA ASP A 292 -8.59 -29.91 16.24
C ASP A 292 -7.10 -30.27 16.24
N GLU A 293 -6.76 -31.55 16.14
CA GLU A 293 -5.37 -32.00 15.98
C GLU A 293 -4.75 -31.44 14.70
N ALA A 294 -5.43 -31.60 13.55
CA ALA A 294 -4.95 -31.07 12.27
C ALA A 294 -4.80 -29.54 12.29
N ARG A 295 -5.79 -28.83 12.86
CA ARG A 295 -5.72 -27.38 13.09
C ARG A 295 -4.52 -27.01 13.97
N SER A 296 -4.34 -27.71 15.09
CA SER A 296 -3.26 -27.46 16.05
C SER A 296 -1.88 -27.68 15.43
N GLN A 297 -1.71 -28.71 14.60
CA GLN A 297 -0.45 -28.95 13.88
C GLN A 297 -0.10 -27.79 12.93
N LEU A 298 -1.10 -27.25 12.21
CA LEU A 298 -0.91 -26.10 11.33
C LEU A 298 -0.62 -24.81 12.12
N ALA A 299 -1.43 -24.51 13.13
CA ALA A 299 -1.28 -23.31 13.95
C ALA A 299 0.01 -23.30 14.79
N ASN A 300 0.56 -24.47 15.14
CA ASN A 300 1.82 -24.58 15.90
C ASN A 300 3.04 -24.81 15.01
N ARG A 301 2.90 -24.71 13.68
CA ARG A 301 4.01 -24.85 12.73
C ARG A 301 5.06 -23.76 12.92
N ILE A 302 4.61 -22.53 13.15
CA ILE A 302 5.44 -21.40 13.56
C ILE A 302 5.03 -21.01 14.98
N GLN A 303 5.98 -21.02 15.90
CA GLN A 303 5.74 -20.64 17.29
C GLN A 303 6.60 -19.45 17.63
N VAL A 304 5.96 -18.42 18.19
CA VAL A 304 6.59 -17.15 18.56
C VAL A 304 6.32 -16.88 20.03
N GLU A 305 7.36 -16.55 20.78
CA GLU A 305 7.24 -16.02 22.13
C GLU A 305 8.13 -14.79 22.29
N THR A 306 7.53 -13.67 22.64
CA THR A 306 8.19 -12.38 22.86
C THR A 306 7.64 -11.73 24.13
N PRO A 307 8.28 -10.65 24.63
CA PRO A 307 7.76 -9.86 25.73
C PRO A 307 6.51 -9.07 25.34
N ASP A 308 6.30 -8.84 24.04
CA ASP A 308 5.13 -8.14 23.52
C ASP A 308 3.99 -9.13 23.19
N PRO A 309 2.90 -9.14 23.97
CA PRO A 309 1.82 -10.10 23.78
C PRO A 309 1.10 -9.97 22.44
N TYR A 310 1.16 -8.80 21.78
CA TYR A 310 0.54 -8.59 20.47
C TYR A 310 1.29 -9.30 19.33
N ILE A 311 2.51 -9.78 19.57
CA ILE A 311 3.30 -10.49 18.58
C ILE A 311 3.14 -12.01 18.70
N ASN A 312 2.70 -12.52 19.86
CA ASN A 312 2.72 -13.97 20.16
C ASN A 312 1.61 -14.76 19.44
N THR A 313 0.63 -14.08 18.85
CA THR A 313 -0.48 -14.69 18.09
C THR A 313 -0.15 -14.89 16.60
N ILE A 314 0.86 -14.18 16.08
CA ILE A 314 1.13 -14.10 14.64
C ILE A 314 1.45 -15.46 14.01
N GLY A 315 2.20 -16.33 14.70
CA GLY A 315 2.63 -17.62 14.17
C GLY A 315 1.45 -18.54 13.83
N GLY A 316 0.43 -18.56 14.70
CA GLY A 316 -0.79 -19.33 14.46
C GLY A 316 -1.64 -18.75 13.35
N ALA A 317 -1.85 -17.42 13.35
CA ALA A 317 -2.59 -16.74 12.31
C ALA A 317 -1.96 -16.97 10.92
N LEU A 318 -0.63 -16.85 10.84
CA LEU A 318 0.15 -17.08 9.63
C LEU A 318 0.02 -18.52 9.16
N GLY A 319 0.12 -19.51 10.05
CA GLY A 319 -0.01 -20.93 9.69
C GLY A 319 -1.34 -21.27 9.04
N ILE A 320 -2.43 -20.67 9.51
CA ILE A 320 -3.78 -20.87 8.94
C ILE A 320 -3.94 -20.12 7.61
N ALA A 321 -3.51 -18.85 7.54
CA ALA A 321 -3.63 -18.05 6.33
C ALA A 321 -2.77 -18.60 5.19
N ALA A 322 -1.54 -19.04 5.49
CA ALA A 322 -0.60 -19.63 4.52
C ALA A 322 -1.12 -20.95 3.94
N ASP A 323 -1.80 -21.77 4.76
CA ASP A 323 -2.45 -22.98 4.26
C ASP A 323 -3.70 -22.66 3.43
N ALA A 324 -4.46 -21.62 3.80
CA ALA A 324 -5.66 -21.21 3.07
C ALA A 324 -5.38 -20.72 1.65
N ILE A 325 -4.24 -20.07 1.41
CA ILE A 325 -3.84 -19.61 0.08
C ILE A 325 -3.15 -20.72 -0.76
N TYR A 326 -3.04 -21.95 -0.25
CA TYR A 326 -2.53 -23.09 -1.01
C TYR A 326 -3.69 -23.88 -1.64
N ASP A 327 -3.63 -24.07 -2.96
CA ASP A 327 -4.56 -24.88 -3.74
C ASP A 327 -3.77 -25.61 -4.84
N ALA A 328 -3.35 -26.83 -4.54
CA ALA A 328 -2.39 -27.55 -5.38
C ALA A 328 -2.83 -27.57 -6.86
N PRO A 329 -1.92 -27.28 -7.80
CA PRO A 329 -0.48 -27.18 -7.61
C PRO A 329 0.04 -25.79 -7.24
N ALA A 330 -0.79 -24.78 -6.92
CA ALA A 330 -0.31 -23.40 -6.76
C ALA A 330 -0.70 -22.75 -5.42
N TYR A 331 0.09 -21.78 -4.99
CA TYR A 331 -0.40 -20.71 -4.14
C TYR A 331 -1.28 -19.77 -4.99
N VAL A 332 -2.51 -19.55 -4.55
CA VAL A 332 -3.50 -18.69 -5.21
C VAL A 332 -3.36 -17.24 -4.74
N HIS A 333 -3.96 -16.31 -5.48
CA HIS A 333 -3.81 -14.87 -5.23
C HIS A 333 -4.53 -14.35 -3.96
N GLY A 334 -5.50 -15.09 -3.41
CA GLY A 334 -6.10 -14.77 -2.12
C GLY A 334 -6.85 -15.95 -1.50
N ALA A 335 -7.10 -15.89 -0.19
CA ALA A 335 -7.82 -16.95 0.53
C ALA A 335 -9.33 -16.91 0.28
N VAL A 336 -9.90 -15.71 0.09
CA VAL A 336 -11.34 -15.49 -0.18
C VAL A 336 -11.54 -14.72 -1.47
N ALA A 337 -11.31 -13.41 -1.47
CA ALA A 337 -11.31 -12.63 -2.70
C ALA A 337 -10.11 -13.04 -3.57
N TRP A 338 -10.32 -13.07 -4.89
CA TRP A 338 -9.29 -13.43 -5.86
C TRP A 338 -8.65 -14.82 -5.64
N ARG A 339 -9.38 -15.77 -5.04
CA ARG A 339 -8.97 -17.17 -4.93
C ARG A 339 -8.85 -17.84 -6.31
N MET A 340 -7.73 -17.64 -6.97
CA MET A 340 -7.43 -18.24 -8.26
C MET A 340 -5.91 -18.30 -8.50
N PRO A 341 -5.43 -19.25 -9.34
CA PRO A 341 -4.04 -19.28 -9.73
C PRO A 341 -3.70 -18.07 -10.61
N LEU A 342 -2.70 -17.31 -10.18
CA LEU A 342 -1.97 -16.31 -10.95
C LEU A 342 -0.47 -16.50 -10.64
N PRO A 343 0.43 -16.54 -11.64
CA PRO A 343 1.85 -16.72 -11.40
C PRO A 343 2.40 -15.52 -10.62
N GLY A 344 3.45 -15.75 -9.83
CA GLY A 344 4.35 -14.70 -9.35
C GLY A 344 3.74 -13.59 -8.51
N TRP A 345 2.62 -13.77 -7.84
CA TRP A 345 2.28 -12.85 -6.73
C TRP A 345 3.07 -13.23 -5.49
N ARG A 346 3.20 -12.33 -4.52
CA ARG A 346 4.09 -12.55 -3.35
C ARG A 346 3.62 -13.66 -2.40
N GLY A 347 2.44 -14.23 -2.63
CA GLY A 347 1.89 -15.33 -1.82
C GLY A 347 2.81 -16.55 -1.68
N ALA A 348 3.49 -16.97 -2.75
CA ALA A 348 4.33 -18.16 -2.73
C ALA A 348 5.64 -17.99 -1.93
N TYR A 349 6.07 -16.76 -1.60
CA TYR A 349 7.17 -16.55 -0.63
C TYR A 349 6.88 -17.22 0.72
N VAL A 350 5.62 -17.46 1.06
CA VAL A 350 5.27 -18.11 2.33
C VAL A 350 5.79 -19.55 2.42
N ALA A 351 5.98 -20.24 1.29
CA ALA A 351 6.17 -21.68 1.28
C ALA A 351 7.45 -22.10 2.01
N ASP A 352 8.60 -21.60 1.58
CA ASP A 352 9.90 -21.96 2.17
C ASP A 352 10.06 -21.43 3.60
N TRP A 353 9.51 -20.26 3.90
CA TRP A 353 9.52 -19.66 5.23
C TRP A 353 8.67 -20.43 6.24
N MET A 354 7.66 -21.15 5.74
CA MET A 354 6.90 -22.10 6.52
C MET A 354 7.52 -23.50 6.48
N GLY A 355 8.69 -23.72 5.87
CA GLY A 355 9.29 -25.06 5.70
C GLY A 355 8.47 -26.02 4.84
N TRP A 356 7.58 -25.50 3.98
CA TRP A 356 6.80 -26.27 3.01
C TRP A 356 7.51 -26.29 1.65
N HIS A 357 8.79 -26.69 1.65
CA HIS A 357 9.62 -26.78 0.45
C HIS A 357 9.01 -27.69 -0.63
N ASP A 358 8.24 -28.70 -0.23
CA ASP A 358 7.47 -29.58 -1.11
C ASP A 358 6.32 -28.84 -1.84
N ARG A 359 5.59 -27.98 -1.13
CA ARG A 359 4.55 -27.11 -1.72
C ARG A 359 5.19 -26.06 -2.63
N ALA A 360 6.33 -25.49 -2.23
CA ALA A 360 7.10 -24.56 -3.05
C ALA A 360 7.49 -25.21 -4.39
N LYS A 361 8.12 -26.39 -4.33
CA LYS A 361 8.50 -27.16 -5.52
C LYS A 361 7.29 -27.51 -6.40
N THR A 362 6.16 -27.91 -5.80
CA THR A 362 4.91 -28.19 -6.54
C THR A 362 4.41 -26.95 -7.29
N HIS A 363 4.46 -25.78 -6.66
CA HIS A 363 4.13 -24.49 -7.28
C HIS A 363 5.06 -24.13 -8.42
N PHE A 364 6.38 -24.24 -8.21
CA PHE A 364 7.37 -23.94 -9.25
C PHE A 364 7.22 -24.89 -10.43
N ASP A 365 7.13 -26.20 -10.21
CA ASP A 365 6.93 -27.20 -11.27
C ASP A 365 5.66 -26.91 -12.08
N GLY A 366 4.57 -26.55 -11.41
CA GLY A 366 3.31 -26.18 -12.03
C GLY A 366 3.46 -25.02 -13.02
N TYR A 367 4.08 -23.90 -12.61
CA TYR A 367 4.21 -22.74 -13.49
C TYR A 367 5.34 -22.88 -14.50
N LEU A 368 6.46 -23.52 -14.16
CA LEU A 368 7.55 -23.80 -15.11
C LEU A 368 7.07 -24.66 -16.28
N ALA A 369 6.15 -25.62 -16.03
CA ALA A 369 5.50 -26.39 -17.09
C ALA A 369 4.66 -25.50 -18.04
N SER A 370 4.25 -24.32 -17.59
CA SER A 370 3.43 -23.37 -18.34
C SER A 370 4.25 -22.37 -19.15
N GLN A 371 5.59 -22.41 -19.01
CA GLN A 371 6.52 -21.53 -19.72
C GLN A 371 6.47 -21.77 -21.22
N TYR A 372 6.34 -20.70 -22.00
CA TYR A 372 6.32 -20.78 -23.45
C TYR A 372 7.71 -21.19 -23.99
N LEU A 373 7.77 -22.28 -24.75
CA LEU A 373 8.98 -22.70 -25.48
C LEU A 373 9.04 -22.12 -26.89
N GLU A 374 7.87 -21.88 -27.49
CA GLU A 374 7.64 -21.31 -28.81
C GLU A 374 6.28 -20.58 -28.77
N PRO A 375 5.97 -19.68 -29.73
CA PRO A 375 6.86 -19.17 -30.78
C PRO A 375 7.74 -18.02 -30.29
N SER A 376 8.65 -17.58 -31.16
CA SER A 376 9.23 -16.23 -31.06
C SER A 376 8.14 -15.17 -31.25
N GLY A 377 8.29 -14.02 -30.59
CA GLY A 377 7.33 -12.93 -30.61
C GLY A 377 7.70 -11.82 -31.56
N THR A 378 6.70 -11.05 -31.98
CA THR A 378 6.91 -9.69 -32.53
C THR A 378 7.42 -8.75 -31.43
N ARG A 379 8.14 -7.68 -31.82
CA ARG A 379 8.81 -6.77 -30.88
C ARG A 379 7.84 -5.96 -30.01
N ASN A 380 6.71 -5.55 -30.56
CA ASN A 380 5.71 -4.71 -29.91
C ASN A 380 4.37 -4.85 -30.63
N ASP A 381 3.27 -5.02 -29.90
CA ASP A 381 1.91 -5.15 -30.43
C ASP A 381 0.88 -4.46 -29.51
N PRO A 382 0.82 -3.12 -29.50
CA PRO A 382 -0.17 -2.39 -28.70
C PRO A 382 -1.61 -2.73 -29.12
N ASP A 383 -2.49 -2.92 -28.15
CA ASP A 383 -3.87 -3.37 -28.35
C ASP A 383 -4.81 -2.20 -28.69
N THR A 384 -5.27 -2.15 -29.93
CA THR A 384 -6.23 -1.15 -30.39
C THR A 384 -7.58 -1.22 -29.67
N ALA A 385 -7.99 -2.40 -29.17
CA ALA A 385 -9.23 -2.56 -28.40
C ALA A 385 -9.10 -2.03 -26.95
N LYS A 386 -7.88 -1.75 -26.52
CA LYS A 386 -7.53 -1.16 -25.22
C LYS A 386 -6.86 0.20 -25.39
N HIS A 387 -7.20 0.89 -26.49
CA HIS A 387 -6.73 2.24 -26.77
C HIS A 387 -5.20 2.36 -26.72
N LEU A 388 -4.50 1.31 -27.19
CA LEU A 388 -3.04 1.17 -27.20
C LEU A 388 -2.37 1.17 -25.82
N ALA A 389 -3.12 1.21 -24.71
CA ALA A 389 -2.58 1.38 -23.37
C ALA A 389 -1.77 0.16 -22.87
N ARG A 390 -1.92 -0.99 -23.53
CA ARG A 390 -1.24 -2.26 -23.22
C ARG A 390 -1.09 -3.13 -24.46
N GLN A 391 -0.38 -4.23 -24.35
CA GLN A 391 -0.11 -5.20 -25.43
C GLN A 391 -1.29 -6.16 -25.67
N VAL A 392 -1.43 -6.66 -26.91
CA VAL A 392 -2.46 -7.66 -27.26
C VAL A 392 -2.18 -8.97 -26.53
N GLU A 393 -3.11 -9.42 -25.68
CA GLU A 393 -3.06 -10.70 -24.94
C GLU A 393 -3.20 -11.91 -25.88
N LYS A 394 -2.16 -12.20 -26.67
CA LYS A 394 -2.15 -13.30 -27.64
C LYS A 394 -0.76 -13.95 -27.76
N THR A 395 -0.71 -15.27 -27.71
CA THR A 395 0.51 -16.05 -27.92
C THR A 395 1.23 -15.67 -29.21
N GLY A 396 2.55 -15.47 -29.13
CA GLY A 396 3.42 -15.01 -30.21
C GLY A 396 3.39 -13.52 -30.49
N LYS A 397 2.72 -12.72 -29.65
CA LYS A 397 2.69 -11.26 -29.75
C LYS A 397 3.44 -10.63 -28.58
N SER A 398 4.26 -9.62 -28.89
CA SER A 398 4.97 -8.81 -27.89
C SER A 398 5.58 -9.68 -26.79
N ILE A 399 5.35 -9.38 -25.51
CA ILE A 399 5.85 -10.14 -24.35
C ILE A 399 5.35 -11.59 -24.27
N PHE A 400 4.23 -11.94 -24.92
CA PHE A 400 3.59 -13.27 -24.82
C PHE A 400 4.24 -14.31 -25.74
N ASN A 401 5.56 -14.48 -25.60
CA ASN A 401 6.42 -15.28 -26.47
C ASN A 401 7.36 -16.21 -25.65
N ARG A 402 8.26 -16.94 -26.33
CA ARG A 402 9.23 -17.85 -25.72
C ARG A 402 9.92 -17.27 -24.46
N GLY A 403 9.60 -17.83 -23.29
CA GLY A 403 10.08 -17.40 -21.97
C GLY A 403 8.99 -16.95 -21.01
N TYR A 404 7.82 -16.53 -21.53
CA TYR A 404 6.66 -16.08 -20.75
C TYR A 404 6.00 -17.22 -19.96
N LEU A 405 5.60 -16.99 -18.70
CA LEU A 405 4.77 -17.91 -17.91
C LEU A 405 3.29 -17.58 -18.12
N SER A 406 2.50 -18.59 -18.49
CA SER A 406 1.06 -18.38 -18.68
C SER A 406 0.29 -18.36 -17.36
N ARG A 407 -0.95 -17.86 -17.42
CA ARG A 407 -1.80 -17.61 -16.24
C ARG A 407 -1.98 -18.80 -15.31
N ARG A 408 -2.08 -20.02 -15.84
CA ARG A 408 -2.41 -21.21 -15.06
C ARG A 408 -1.22 -22.18 -15.02
N PRO A 409 -1.00 -22.86 -13.88
CA PRO A 409 -0.02 -23.94 -13.81
C PRO A 409 -0.44 -25.12 -14.70
N GLY A 410 0.54 -25.91 -15.14
CA GLY A 410 0.37 -27.01 -16.09
C GLY A 410 0.80 -26.61 -17.50
N SER A 411 0.18 -27.18 -18.52
CA SER A 411 0.53 -26.85 -19.91
C SER A 411 0.26 -25.36 -20.23
N PRO A 412 1.06 -24.74 -21.12
CA PRO A 412 0.88 -23.34 -21.53
C PRO A 412 -0.58 -22.99 -21.84
N SER A 413 -1.14 -22.07 -21.06
CA SER A 413 -2.49 -21.55 -21.24
C SER A 413 -2.49 -20.21 -21.99
N SER A 414 -3.68 -19.63 -22.21
CA SER A 414 -3.80 -18.27 -22.73
C SER A 414 -3.01 -17.26 -21.88
N PRO A 415 -2.40 -16.24 -22.50
CA PRO A 415 -1.72 -15.18 -21.78
C PRO A 415 -2.67 -14.32 -20.96
N HIS A 416 -2.10 -13.53 -20.07
CA HIS A 416 -2.77 -12.57 -19.20
C HIS A 416 -1.95 -11.28 -19.12
N HIS A 417 -2.58 -10.12 -18.90
CA HIS A 417 -1.88 -8.83 -18.94
C HIS A 417 -0.86 -8.61 -17.81
N TYR A 418 -0.97 -9.26 -16.66
CA TYR A 418 0.05 -9.17 -15.61
C TYR A 418 1.30 -9.97 -16.02
N ASP A 419 2.46 -9.30 -16.01
CA ASP A 419 3.77 -9.95 -16.15
C ASP A 419 4.39 -10.17 -14.77
N MET A 420 3.94 -11.21 -14.10
CA MET A 420 4.46 -11.58 -12.80
C MET A 420 5.66 -12.54 -12.91
N ASN A 421 6.33 -12.62 -14.06
CA ASN A 421 7.45 -13.55 -14.24
C ASN A 421 8.61 -13.20 -13.30
N GLN A 422 8.95 -11.91 -13.17
CA GLN A 422 10.05 -11.42 -12.33
C GLN A 422 9.90 -11.92 -10.89
N VAL A 423 8.72 -11.74 -10.32
CA VAL A 423 8.42 -12.10 -8.93
C VAL A 423 8.38 -13.63 -8.75
N PHE A 424 7.87 -14.38 -9.74
CA PHE A 424 7.93 -15.84 -9.72
C PHE A 424 9.38 -16.36 -9.72
N PHE A 425 10.24 -15.80 -10.57
CA PHE A 425 11.63 -16.23 -10.64
C PHE A 425 12.44 -15.75 -9.44
N ASP A 426 12.15 -14.58 -8.85
CA ASP A 426 12.74 -14.19 -7.56
C ASP A 426 12.45 -15.24 -6.46
N GLN A 427 11.19 -15.67 -6.34
CA GLN A 427 10.80 -16.74 -5.42
C GLN A 427 11.58 -18.04 -5.67
N LEU A 428 11.68 -18.47 -6.94
CA LEU A 428 12.41 -19.68 -7.31
C LEU A 428 13.92 -19.56 -7.02
N LEU A 429 14.52 -18.39 -7.24
CA LEU A 429 15.94 -18.18 -6.96
C LEU A 429 16.22 -18.25 -5.46
N ARG A 430 15.37 -17.63 -4.63
CA ARG A 430 15.46 -17.68 -3.16
C ARG A 430 15.18 -19.07 -2.60
N HIS A 431 14.36 -19.88 -3.27
CA HIS A 431 14.11 -21.27 -2.88
C HIS A 431 15.40 -22.09 -2.76
N PHE A 432 16.41 -21.82 -3.59
CA PHE A 432 17.69 -22.53 -3.53
C PHE A 432 18.56 -22.12 -2.33
N ASP A 433 18.39 -20.92 -1.78
CA ASP A 433 19.03 -20.52 -0.53
C ASP A 433 18.47 -21.34 0.66
N TRP A 434 17.18 -21.71 0.61
CA TRP A 434 16.50 -22.52 1.63
C TRP A 434 16.70 -24.02 1.50
N THR A 435 16.91 -24.54 0.30
CA THR A 435 16.94 -26.00 0.06
C THR A 435 18.30 -26.55 -0.33
N GLY A 436 19.14 -25.74 -1.02
CA GLY A 436 20.38 -26.23 -1.63
C GLY A 436 20.16 -27.37 -2.63
N ASP A 437 18.95 -27.58 -3.16
CA ASP A 437 18.62 -28.73 -4.01
C ASP A 437 19.26 -28.59 -5.40
N LYS A 438 20.50 -29.09 -5.48
CA LYS A 438 21.31 -29.09 -6.69
C LYS A 438 20.67 -29.86 -7.85
N ALA A 439 19.99 -30.97 -7.56
CA ALA A 439 19.38 -31.80 -8.59
C ALA A 439 18.16 -31.10 -9.20
N TYR A 440 17.37 -30.45 -8.37
CA TYR A 440 16.24 -29.65 -8.84
C TYR A 440 16.69 -28.43 -9.63
N LEU A 441 17.71 -27.70 -9.14
CA LEU A 441 18.31 -26.58 -9.87
C LEU A 441 18.77 -26.99 -11.28
N GLN A 442 19.48 -28.10 -11.41
CA GLN A 442 19.90 -28.64 -12.72
C GLN A 442 18.69 -28.93 -13.64
N ALA A 443 17.58 -29.42 -13.08
CA ALA A 443 16.37 -29.73 -13.86
C ALA A 443 15.66 -28.46 -14.37
N VAL A 444 15.64 -27.38 -13.57
CA VAL A 444 14.93 -26.14 -13.91
C VAL A 444 15.81 -25.05 -14.51
N TRP A 445 17.14 -25.23 -14.51
CA TRP A 445 18.10 -24.28 -15.07
C TRP A 445 17.73 -23.76 -16.46
N PRO A 446 17.32 -24.60 -17.44
CA PRO A 446 16.94 -24.11 -18.76
C PRO A 446 15.77 -23.11 -18.76
N SER A 447 14.91 -23.16 -17.73
CA SER A 447 13.80 -22.21 -17.58
C SER A 447 14.25 -20.87 -17.04
N ILE A 448 15.25 -20.86 -16.14
CA ILE A 448 15.91 -19.64 -15.64
C ILE A 448 16.62 -18.94 -16.80
N GLU A 449 17.41 -19.67 -17.60
CA GLU A 449 18.10 -19.10 -18.76
C GLU A 449 17.10 -18.48 -19.77
N ARG A 450 16.00 -19.17 -20.04
CA ARG A 450 14.93 -18.66 -20.92
C ARG A 450 14.28 -17.39 -20.38
N HIS A 451 14.07 -17.30 -19.07
CA HIS A 451 13.48 -16.13 -18.44
C HIS A 451 14.40 -14.92 -18.52
N LEU A 452 15.67 -15.04 -18.14
CA LEU A 452 16.62 -13.92 -18.20
C LEU A 452 16.81 -13.42 -19.64
N ALA A 453 16.86 -14.34 -20.61
CA ALA A 453 16.90 -13.96 -22.03
C ALA A 453 15.59 -13.29 -22.50
N TRP A 454 14.45 -13.62 -21.89
CA TRP A 454 13.16 -13.00 -22.17
C TRP A 454 13.05 -11.61 -21.56
N GLU A 455 13.47 -11.41 -20.31
CA GLU A 455 13.56 -10.10 -19.65
C GLU A 455 14.41 -9.14 -20.48
N LYS A 456 15.66 -9.51 -20.79
CA LYS A 456 16.58 -8.68 -21.58
C LYS A 456 15.97 -8.28 -22.92
N ARG A 457 15.36 -9.23 -23.63
CA ARG A 457 14.81 -9.00 -24.96
C ARG A 457 13.60 -8.05 -24.97
N ASN A 458 12.75 -8.10 -23.94
CA ASN A 458 11.51 -7.35 -23.94
C ASN A 458 11.62 -6.02 -23.19
N PHE A 459 12.47 -5.94 -22.16
CA PHE A 459 12.47 -4.82 -21.20
C PHE A 459 13.79 -4.05 -21.08
N ASP A 460 14.91 -4.59 -21.59
CA ASP A 460 16.14 -3.81 -21.86
C ASP A 460 16.64 -4.04 -23.31
N PRO A 461 15.82 -3.67 -24.32
CA PRO A 461 16.09 -3.95 -25.72
C PRO A 461 17.07 -2.97 -26.38
N ASP A 462 17.38 -1.83 -25.74
CA ASP A 462 18.43 -0.89 -26.15
C ASP A 462 19.77 -1.14 -25.43
N GLY A 463 19.77 -1.94 -24.36
CA GLY A 463 20.97 -2.47 -23.73
C GLY A 463 21.69 -1.46 -22.85
N ASP A 464 20.95 -0.50 -22.28
CA ASP A 464 21.51 0.53 -21.40
C ASP A 464 21.65 0.06 -19.94
N GLY A 465 21.12 -1.13 -19.62
CA GLY A 465 21.17 -1.74 -18.30
C GLY A 465 20.03 -1.31 -17.37
N LEU A 466 19.05 -0.54 -17.84
CA LEU A 466 17.85 -0.16 -17.09
C LEU A 466 16.61 -0.79 -17.71
N TYR A 467 15.92 -1.59 -16.92
CA TYR A 467 14.80 -2.40 -17.40
C TYR A 467 13.48 -1.64 -17.26
N ASN A 468 12.64 -1.69 -18.31
CA ASN A 468 11.24 -1.30 -18.24
C ASN A 468 10.42 -2.28 -17.38
N ALA A 469 9.24 -1.86 -16.94
CA ALA A 469 8.28 -2.69 -16.22
C ALA A 469 6.95 -2.82 -16.97
N TYR A 470 6.27 -3.96 -16.79
CA TYR A 470 4.98 -4.25 -17.39
C TYR A 470 4.04 -4.93 -16.39
N ALA A 471 3.41 -4.19 -15.48
CA ALA A 471 2.51 -4.75 -14.48
C ALA A 471 3.11 -5.96 -13.71
N SER A 472 4.34 -5.79 -13.21
CA SER A 472 5.15 -6.82 -12.57
C SER A 472 5.28 -6.71 -11.05
N ILE A 473 4.50 -5.81 -10.43
CA ILE A 473 4.41 -5.62 -8.97
C ILE A 473 2.96 -5.40 -8.53
N TRP A 474 2.70 -5.32 -7.23
CA TRP A 474 1.34 -5.15 -6.71
C TRP A 474 0.67 -3.83 -7.11
N ALA A 475 1.42 -2.72 -7.08
CA ALA A 475 0.94 -1.40 -7.48
C ALA A 475 0.69 -1.24 -8.99
N SER A 476 0.53 -2.34 -9.74
CA SER A 476 0.63 -2.37 -11.20
C SER A 476 -0.53 -1.70 -11.94
N ASP A 477 -1.74 -1.69 -11.39
CA ASP A 477 -2.96 -1.29 -12.12
C ASP A 477 -2.91 0.15 -12.66
N ALA A 478 -2.11 1.03 -12.05
CA ALA A 478 -1.94 2.42 -12.51
C ALA A 478 -0.50 2.78 -12.91
N LEU A 479 0.45 1.84 -12.87
CA LEU A 479 1.83 2.12 -13.28
C LEU A 479 2.02 2.01 -14.80
N GLN A 480 2.63 3.04 -15.37
CA GLN A 480 2.98 3.10 -16.79
C GLN A 480 4.27 3.90 -16.97
N TYR A 481 5.25 3.33 -17.67
CA TYR A 481 6.60 3.89 -17.74
C TYR A 481 7.02 4.31 -19.14
N ASN A 482 6.18 4.08 -20.16
CA ASN A 482 6.48 4.43 -21.56
C ASN A 482 7.83 3.88 -22.08
N SER A 483 8.24 2.70 -21.60
CA SER A 483 9.56 2.09 -21.82
C SER A 483 10.75 2.78 -21.14
N GLY A 484 10.49 3.62 -20.16
CA GLY A 484 11.51 4.17 -19.27
C GLY A 484 12.24 3.11 -18.45
N GLY A 485 13.45 3.43 -18.03
CA GLY A 485 14.25 2.59 -17.14
C GLY A 485 13.76 2.70 -15.70
N VAL A 486 13.25 1.60 -15.13
CA VAL A 486 12.51 1.57 -13.86
C VAL A 486 13.36 0.98 -12.74
N ALA A 487 13.36 1.62 -11.56
CA ALA A 487 14.19 1.20 -10.44
C ALA A 487 13.87 -0.23 -9.94
N HIS A 488 12.59 -0.56 -9.72
CA HIS A 488 12.21 -1.86 -9.18
C HIS A 488 12.46 -3.02 -10.17
N ALA A 489 12.15 -2.83 -11.46
CA ALA A 489 12.36 -3.87 -12.48
C ALA A 489 13.86 -4.09 -12.75
N SER A 490 14.66 -3.02 -12.74
CA SER A 490 16.12 -3.11 -12.81
C SER A 490 16.69 -3.82 -11.59
N ALA A 491 16.18 -3.55 -10.39
CA ALA A 491 16.60 -4.25 -9.17
C ALA A 491 16.32 -5.75 -9.21
N TYR A 492 15.12 -6.16 -9.63
CA TYR A 492 14.79 -7.57 -9.83
C TYR A 492 15.75 -8.24 -10.83
N ASN A 493 16.03 -7.58 -11.95
CA ASN A 493 16.95 -8.13 -12.96
C ASN A 493 18.40 -8.16 -12.49
N TYR A 494 18.86 -7.19 -11.71
CA TYR A 494 20.16 -7.22 -11.04
C TYR A 494 20.26 -8.44 -10.12
N PHE A 495 19.30 -8.62 -9.22
CA PHE A 495 19.31 -9.74 -8.28
C PHE A 495 19.23 -11.08 -9.02
N ALA A 496 18.35 -11.19 -10.02
CA ALA A 496 18.19 -12.41 -10.79
C ALA A 496 19.46 -12.80 -11.54
N ASN A 497 20.15 -11.85 -12.19
CA ASN A 497 21.42 -12.11 -12.86
C ASN A 497 22.56 -12.39 -11.87
N LYS A 498 22.62 -11.68 -10.74
CA LYS A 498 23.59 -11.94 -9.67
C LYS A 498 23.42 -13.37 -9.12
N LYS A 499 22.21 -13.77 -8.74
CA LYS A 499 21.91 -15.12 -8.25
C LYS A 499 22.11 -16.17 -9.33
N ALA A 500 21.77 -15.90 -10.59
CA ALA A 500 22.04 -16.83 -11.69
C ALA A 500 23.55 -17.07 -11.85
N ALA A 501 24.42 -16.06 -11.70
CA ALA A 501 25.87 -16.27 -11.73
C ALA A 501 26.34 -17.19 -10.59
N GLU A 502 25.82 -17.01 -9.36
CA GLU A 502 26.11 -17.87 -8.20
C GLU A 502 25.63 -19.31 -8.42
N LEU A 503 24.38 -19.46 -8.86
CA LEU A 503 23.73 -20.75 -9.10
C LEU A 503 24.42 -21.52 -10.23
N ALA A 504 24.78 -20.85 -11.34
CA ALA A 504 25.54 -21.45 -12.44
C ALA A 504 26.84 -22.08 -11.92
N ALA A 505 27.60 -21.33 -11.12
CA ALA A 505 28.83 -21.85 -10.50
C ALA A 505 28.55 -23.05 -9.58
N PHE A 506 27.45 -23.02 -8.82
CA PHE A 506 27.06 -24.12 -7.92
C PHE A 506 26.76 -25.44 -8.67
N ILE A 507 26.19 -25.38 -9.88
CA ILE A 507 25.90 -26.56 -10.72
C ILE A 507 26.97 -26.88 -11.76
N GLY A 508 27.96 -26.00 -11.97
CA GLY A 508 29.05 -26.19 -12.93
C GLY A 508 28.76 -25.63 -14.33
N GLU A 509 27.78 -24.73 -14.46
CA GLU A 509 27.47 -23.98 -15.69
C GLU A 509 28.28 -22.65 -15.77
N ASP A 510 28.35 -22.03 -16.96
CA ASP A 510 29.06 -20.74 -17.13
C ASP A 510 28.17 -19.55 -16.75
N GLY A 511 28.47 -18.94 -15.59
CA GLY A 511 27.76 -17.78 -15.05
C GLY A 511 28.24 -16.41 -15.54
N LYS A 512 29.29 -16.33 -16.40
CA LYS A 512 29.95 -15.04 -16.72
C LYS A 512 29.03 -14.00 -17.36
N GLN A 513 28.11 -14.42 -18.22
CA GLN A 513 27.17 -13.50 -18.87
C GLN A 513 26.23 -12.84 -17.85
N TYR A 514 25.78 -13.59 -16.84
CA TYR A 514 24.91 -13.08 -15.79
C TYR A 514 25.67 -12.17 -14.84
N ALA A 515 26.92 -12.50 -14.51
CA ALA A 515 27.77 -11.61 -13.71
C ALA A 515 28.01 -10.27 -14.42
N ALA A 516 28.29 -10.29 -15.72
CA ALA A 516 28.50 -9.08 -16.51
C ALA A 516 27.23 -8.22 -16.63
N GLU A 517 26.07 -8.86 -16.82
CA GLU A 517 24.78 -8.17 -16.87
C GLU A 517 24.43 -7.55 -15.50
N ALA A 518 24.64 -8.27 -14.40
CA ALA A 518 24.43 -7.72 -13.06
C ALA A 518 25.32 -6.49 -12.78
N GLU A 519 26.60 -6.53 -13.18
CA GLU A 519 27.50 -5.38 -13.07
C GLU A 519 27.03 -4.19 -13.92
N ALA A 520 26.56 -4.44 -15.14
CA ALA A 520 26.03 -3.41 -16.02
C ALA A 520 24.79 -2.73 -15.43
N ILE A 521 23.85 -3.51 -14.90
CA ILE A 521 22.64 -2.99 -14.26
C ILE A 521 23.00 -2.16 -13.02
N LEU A 522 23.83 -2.70 -12.11
CA LEU A 522 24.24 -1.99 -10.89
C LEU A 522 24.91 -0.66 -11.21
N LYS A 523 25.76 -0.63 -12.23
CA LYS A 523 26.40 0.59 -12.71
C LYS A 523 25.37 1.58 -13.26
N ALA A 524 24.47 1.14 -14.14
CA ALA A 524 23.45 1.99 -14.75
C ALA A 524 22.53 2.62 -13.69
N MET A 525 22.10 1.83 -12.70
CA MET A 525 21.29 2.33 -11.58
C MET A 525 22.02 3.41 -10.77
N ASN A 526 23.29 3.17 -10.41
CA ASN A 526 24.09 4.14 -9.64
C ASN A 526 24.44 5.41 -10.41
N GLU A 527 24.72 5.31 -11.72
CA GLU A 527 25.11 6.48 -12.53
C GLU A 527 23.91 7.30 -13.01
N THR A 528 22.75 6.66 -13.18
CA THR A 528 21.59 7.29 -13.84
C THR A 528 20.41 7.51 -12.90
N LEU A 529 20.08 6.55 -12.04
CA LEU A 529 18.88 6.62 -11.19
C LEU A 529 19.19 7.15 -9.78
N TRP A 530 20.42 7.01 -9.27
CA TRP A 530 20.78 7.52 -7.95
C TRP A 530 20.73 9.05 -7.91
N LEU A 531 19.89 9.60 -7.05
CA LEU A 531 19.78 11.04 -6.83
C LEU A 531 20.76 11.47 -5.73
N PRO A 532 21.45 12.62 -5.89
CA PRO A 532 22.34 13.15 -4.86
C PRO A 532 21.69 13.40 -3.50
N SER A 533 20.36 13.42 -3.45
CA SER A 533 19.56 13.56 -2.22
C SER A 533 19.42 12.26 -1.41
N GLY A 534 19.98 11.13 -1.87
CA GLY A 534 20.06 9.90 -1.05
C GLY A 534 19.07 8.77 -1.39
N TRP A 535 18.53 8.73 -2.62
CA TRP A 535 17.67 7.61 -3.07
C TRP A 535 17.68 7.44 -4.59
N TYR A 536 17.21 6.29 -5.08
CA TYR A 536 16.98 6.07 -6.52
C TYR A 536 15.68 6.72 -6.97
N ALA A 537 15.70 7.42 -8.11
CA ALA A 537 14.50 7.88 -8.81
C ALA A 537 13.56 6.71 -9.16
N GLU A 538 12.26 6.96 -9.28
CA GLU A 538 11.27 5.95 -9.64
C GLU A 538 11.56 5.34 -11.02
N TYR A 539 11.78 6.21 -12.01
CA TYR A 539 12.16 5.83 -13.36
C TYR A 539 12.84 7.00 -14.09
N LYS A 540 13.50 6.67 -15.21
CA LYS A 540 13.95 7.62 -16.23
C LYS A 540 13.05 7.51 -17.46
N ASP A 541 12.45 8.62 -17.89
CA ASP A 541 11.63 8.66 -19.11
C ASP A 541 12.42 8.23 -20.36
N PHE A 542 11.70 7.63 -21.32
CA PHE A 542 12.24 7.17 -22.60
C PHE A 542 11.77 8.00 -23.80
N LEU A 543 10.52 8.47 -23.80
CA LEU A 543 9.91 9.10 -24.99
C LEU A 543 10.11 10.61 -25.06
N GLY A 544 10.08 11.28 -23.92
CA GLY A 544 10.20 12.73 -23.79
C GLY A 544 11.64 13.17 -23.53
N PRO A 545 11.87 14.21 -22.71
CA PRO A 545 13.20 14.75 -22.43
C PRO A 545 14.10 13.85 -21.59
N GLN A 546 13.66 12.63 -21.27
CA GLN A 546 14.38 11.67 -20.43
C GLN A 546 14.64 12.17 -18.99
N ASN A 547 13.65 12.87 -18.44
CA ASN A 547 13.68 13.33 -17.06
C ASN A 547 13.65 12.13 -16.08
N LEU A 548 14.27 12.31 -14.92
CA LEU A 548 14.14 11.39 -13.78
C LEU A 548 12.92 11.76 -12.96
N HIS A 549 12.18 10.76 -12.50
CA HIS A 549 11.06 10.95 -11.58
C HIS A 549 11.52 10.86 -10.11
N PRO A 550 11.64 12.00 -9.40
CA PRO A 550 12.31 12.03 -8.10
C PRO A 550 11.46 11.51 -6.96
N GLN A 551 10.14 11.35 -7.15
CA GLN A 551 9.25 10.81 -6.11
C GLN A 551 9.14 9.30 -6.27
N ALA A 552 10.06 8.56 -5.66
CA ALA A 552 9.98 7.10 -5.58
C ALA A 552 8.74 6.64 -4.79
N GLY A 553 8.06 5.60 -5.27
CA GLY A 553 7.12 4.86 -4.42
C GLY A 553 7.86 3.98 -3.42
N VAL A 554 7.16 3.52 -2.37
CA VAL A 554 7.77 2.63 -1.36
C VAL A 554 8.35 1.36 -2.00
N TRP A 555 7.79 0.89 -3.11
CA TRP A 555 8.29 -0.26 -3.89
C TRP A 555 9.66 -0.04 -4.51
N SER A 556 9.97 1.18 -4.96
CA SER A 556 11.30 1.49 -5.48
C SER A 556 12.34 1.52 -4.37
N VAL A 557 11.91 1.73 -3.12
CA VAL A 557 12.78 1.63 -1.93
C VAL A 557 12.97 0.17 -1.51
N TYR A 558 11.89 -0.54 -1.22
CA TYR A 558 12.03 -1.88 -0.65
C TYR A 558 12.53 -2.90 -1.68
N HIS A 559 12.21 -2.79 -2.98
CA HIS A 559 12.71 -3.75 -3.98
C HIS A 559 14.20 -3.58 -4.24
N THR A 560 14.72 -2.35 -4.30
CA THR A 560 16.16 -2.12 -4.52
C THR A 560 16.97 -2.63 -3.33
N ILE A 561 16.53 -2.36 -2.09
CA ILE A 561 17.17 -2.87 -0.87
C ILE A 561 17.11 -4.41 -0.79
N ASP A 562 15.93 -5.01 -1.00
CA ASP A 562 15.74 -6.48 -0.89
C ASP A 562 16.39 -7.25 -2.06
N SER A 563 16.71 -6.56 -3.15
CA SER A 563 17.49 -7.05 -4.29
C SER A 563 18.99 -6.79 -4.15
N GLU A 564 19.44 -6.22 -3.03
CA GLU A 564 20.85 -5.97 -2.69
C GLU A 564 21.57 -5.02 -3.68
N VAL A 565 20.83 -4.06 -4.24
CA VAL A 565 21.37 -3.01 -5.13
C VAL A 565 22.18 -1.96 -4.35
N PRO A 566 21.61 -1.27 -3.33
CA PRO A 566 22.35 -0.21 -2.64
C PRO A 566 23.46 -0.77 -1.74
N ASP A 567 24.52 0.01 -1.56
CA ASP A 567 25.44 -0.24 -0.46
C ASP A 567 24.81 0.10 0.91
N PRO A 568 25.44 -0.27 2.04
CA PRO A 568 24.86 -0.01 3.36
C PRO A 568 24.60 1.46 3.72
N PHE A 569 25.32 2.42 3.12
CA PHE A 569 25.09 3.85 3.33
C PHE A 569 23.85 4.29 2.54
N GLN A 570 23.84 3.97 1.25
CA GLN A 570 22.71 4.24 0.36
C GLN A 570 21.41 3.64 0.91
N ALA A 571 21.45 2.39 1.37
CA ALA A 571 20.29 1.71 1.94
C ALA A 571 19.73 2.46 3.16
N TRP A 572 20.59 3.04 4.00
CA TRP A 572 20.17 3.83 5.14
C TRP A 572 19.55 5.17 4.72
N GLU A 573 20.18 5.89 3.79
CA GLU A 573 19.65 7.14 3.20
C GLU A 573 18.26 6.91 2.56
N MET A 574 18.07 5.78 1.89
CA MET A 574 16.77 5.43 1.30
C MET A 574 15.67 5.25 2.36
N THR A 575 15.98 4.80 3.58
CA THR A 575 14.99 4.80 4.68
C THR A 575 14.66 6.22 5.15
N ARG A 576 15.60 7.17 5.04
CA ARG A 576 15.33 8.59 5.33
C ARG A 576 14.42 9.22 4.30
N TYR A 577 14.51 8.82 3.03
CA TYR A 577 13.53 9.24 2.04
C TYR A 577 12.11 8.86 2.46
N VAL A 578 11.90 7.60 2.88
CA VAL A 578 10.59 7.15 3.36
C VAL A 578 10.12 7.99 4.55
N ASP A 579 10.98 8.16 5.57
CA ASP A 579 10.67 8.94 6.78
C ASP A 579 10.17 10.38 6.49
N ASN A 580 10.70 11.04 5.44
CA ASN A 580 10.48 12.46 5.20
C ASN A 580 9.51 12.76 4.04
N HIS A 581 9.39 11.85 3.07
CA HIS A 581 8.66 12.11 1.83
C HIS A 581 7.45 11.21 1.62
N ILE A 582 7.43 10.03 2.25
CA ILE A 582 6.27 9.14 2.22
C ILE A 582 5.32 9.53 3.37
N PRO A 583 4.02 9.75 3.11
CA PRO A 583 3.10 10.19 4.13
C PRO A 583 2.94 9.17 5.27
N HIS A 584 3.10 9.65 6.49
CA HIS A 584 2.91 8.89 7.72
C HIS A 584 1.50 9.13 8.24
N ILE A 585 0.68 8.08 8.19
CA ILE A 585 -0.72 8.13 8.59
C ILE A 585 -0.82 7.69 10.05
N PRO A 586 -1.19 8.59 10.99
CA PRO A 586 -1.22 8.24 12.42
C PRO A 586 -2.22 7.12 12.72
N LEU A 587 -1.82 6.15 13.53
CA LEU A 587 -2.71 5.11 14.04
C LEU A 587 -3.25 5.55 15.40
N VAL A 588 -4.43 6.17 15.40
CA VAL A 588 -5.09 6.66 16.62
C VAL A 588 -6.23 5.72 16.99
N ALA A 589 -6.21 5.20 18.21
CA ALA A 589 -7.29 4.40 18.78
C ALA A 589 -7.25 4.40 20.32
N ASP A 590 -8.42 4.28 20.94
CA ASP A 590 -8.56 4.03 22.37
C ASP A 590 -7.86 2.71 22.74
N GLY A 591 -6.95 2.77 23.72
CA GLY A 591 -6.11 1.64 24.12
C GLY A 591 -4.71 1.62 23.50
N LEU A 592 -4.38 2.56 22.60
CA LEU A 592 -3.02 2.79 22.11
C LEU A 592 -2.40 4.05 22.72
N GLU A 593 -1.07 4.08 22.80
CA GLU A 593 -0.33 5.29 23.17
C GLU A 593 -0.39 6.32 22.04
N ALA A 594 -0.82 7.54 22.37
CA ALA A 594 -0.98 8.61 21.39
C ALA A 594 0.35 8.98 20.72
N GLY A 595 0.36 8.99 19.38
CA GLY A 595 1.54 9.33 18.58
C GLY A 595 2.61 8.23 18.47
N ALA A 596 2.41 7.07 19.09
CA ALA A 596 3.41 6.00 19.10
C ALA A 596 3.44 5.14 17.81
N PHE A 597 2.34 5.10 17.06
CA PHE A 597 2.14 4.21 15.92
C PHE A 597 1.63 4.96 14.69
N HIS A 598 2.08 4.51 13.52
CA HIS A 598 1.65 5.04 12.22
C HIS A 598 1.79 3.97 11.14
N THR A 599 1.14 4.18 10.01
CA THR A 599 1.34 3.40 8.78
C THR A 599 1.74 4.32 7.63
N LEU A 600 1.98 3.75 6.45
CA LEU A 600 2.40 4.48 5.26
C LEU A 600 1.38 4.32 4.14
N SER A 601 1.18 5.40 3.37
CA SER A 601 0.67 5.25 2.00
C SER A 601 1.79 4.80 1.07
N THR A 602 1.46 4.20 -0.07
CA THR A 602 2.47 3.71 -1.01
C THR A 602 3.19 4.83 -1.76
N THR A 603 2.52 5.97 -1.98
CA THR A 603 3.09 7.20 -2.56
C THR A 603 2.36 8.44 -2.06
N ASN A 604 2.96 9.61 -2.27
CA ASN A 604 2.31 10.93 -2.13
C ASN A 604 1.82 11.51 -3.47
N TRP A 605 1.67 10.66 -4.50
CA TRP A 605 1.38 11.10 -5.86
C TRP A 605 -0.05 11.62 -5.98
N MET A 606 -0.27 12.64 -6.82
CA MET A 606 -1.59 13.20 -7.09
C MET A 606 -1.85 13.33 -8.60
N PRO A 607 -3.09 13.11 -9.09
CA PRO A 607 -4.30 12.74 -8.33
C PRO A 607 -4.24 11.36 -7.67
N TYR A 608 -5.04 11.16 -6.62
CA TYR A 608 -5.20 9.82 -6.02
C TYR A 608 -5.65 8.84 -7.11
N THR A 609 -4.94 7.73 -7.22
CA THR A 609 -5.24 6.66 -8.17
C THR A 609 -5.09 5.30 -7.50
N TRP A 610 -6.01 4.38 -7.84
CA TRP A 610 -5.98 2.99 -7.37
C TRP A 610 -4.61 2.34 -7.62
N SER A 611 -4.20 1.44 -6.72
CA SER A 611 -2.94 0.66 -6.68
C SER A 611 -1.68 1.44 -6.34
N VAL A 612 -1.59 2.76 -6.61
CA VAL A 612 -0.36 3.55 -6.39
C VAL A 612 -0.41 4.45 -5.16
N ASN A 613 -1.59 4.68 -4.58
CA ASN A 613 -1.80 5.56 -3.42
C ASN A 613 -2.34 4.85 -2.17
N ASN A 614 -2.38 3.53 -2.19
CA ASN A 614 -3.07 2.75 -1.17
C ASN A 614 -2.31 2.67 0.16
N VAL A 615 -3.04 2.29 1.20
CA VAL A 615 -2.46 1.81 2.47
C VAL A 615 -2.55 0.29 2.50
N ALA A 616 -1.57 -0.36 1.88
CA ALA A 616 -1.55 -1.81 1.66
C ALA A 616 -0.62 -2.53 2.63
N LEU A 617 -1.13 -3.56 3.32
CA LEU A 617 -0.38 -4.26 4.38
C LEU A 617 0.92 -4.88 3.84
N ALA A 618 0.87 -5.54 2.68
CA ALA A 618 2.04 -6.18 2.10
C ALA A 618 3.18 -5.19 1.78
N GLU A 619 2.83 -3.98 1.31
CA GLU A 619 3.79 -2.91 1.00
C GLU A 619 4.46 -2.38 2.27
N VAL A 620 3.69 -2.22 3.35
CA VAL A 620 4.21 -1.76 4.65
C VAL A 620 5.11 -2.83 5.28
N LEU A 621 4.73 -4.11 5.24
CA LEU A 621 5.55 -5.21 5.77
C LEU A 621 6.87 -5.38 4.99
N HIS A 622 6.86 -5.18 3.67
CA HIS A 622 8.09 -5.19 2.86
C HIS A 622 8.97 -3.98 3.15
N THR A 623 8.36 -2.81 3.35
CA THR A 623 9.07 -1.60 3.78
C THR A 623 9.74 -1.82 5.15
N SER A 624 9.05 -2.43 6.13
CA SER A 624 9.66 -2.83 7.40
C SER A 624 10.86 -3.76 7.21
N LEU A 625 10.75 -4.77 6.32
CA LEU A 625 11.87 -5.64 5.97
C LEU A 625 13.08 -4.86 5.43
N ALA A 626 12.84 -3.90 4.55
CA ALA A 626 13.89 -3.02 4.01
C ALA A 626 14.57 -2.19 5.11
N TYR A 627 13.83 -1.68 6.10
CA TYR A 627 14.43 -0.98 7.25
C TYR A 627 15.32 -1.89 8.09
N TRP A 628 14.93 -3.15 8.33
CA TRP A 628 15.80 -4.12 9.02
C TRP A 628 17.08 -4.40 8.19
N GLN A 629 16.94 -4.58 6.88
CA GLN A 629 18.06 -4.82 5.96
C GLN A 629 19.03 -3.62 5.92
N ALA A 630 18.52 -2.39 5.92
CA ALA A 630 19.27 -1.13 5.98
C ALA A 630 19.91 -0.84 7.35
N GLY A 631 19.59 -1.64 8.39
CA GLY A 631 20.11 -1.47 9.74
C GLY A 631 19.34 -0.47 10.63
N ASN A 632 18.19 0.05 10.17
CA ASN A 632 17.32 0.96 10.91
C ASN A 632 16.21 0.19 11.67
N THR A 633 16.64 -0.66 12.60
CA THR A 633 15.76 -1.69 13.19
C THR A 633 14.66 -1.18 14.12
N ASP A 634 14.91 -0.15 14.91
CA ASP A 634 13.88 0.32 15.86
C ASP A 634 12.68 0.88 15.09
N LYS A 635 12.93 1.61 14.00
CA LYS A 635 11.89 2.04 13.06
C LYS A 635 11.26 0.86 12.30
N ALA A 636 12.06 -0.13 11.90
CA ALA A 636 11.54 -1.35 11.27
C ALA A 636 10.48 -2.04 12.13
N PHE A 637 10.80 -2.28 13.41
CA PHE A 637 9.89 -2.90 14.36
C PHE A 637 8.67 -2.02 14.67
N ASN A 638 8.85 -0.71 14.85
CA ASN A 638 7.73 0.20 15.10
C ASN A 638 6.72 0.20 13.93
N LEU A 639 7.19 0.31 12.69
CA LEU A 639 6.34 0.25 11.50
C LEU A 639 5.65 -1.12 11.38
N TRP A 640 6.40 -2.21 11.58
CA TRP A 640 5.88 -3.57 11.50
C TRP A 640 4.80 -3.84 12.55
N LYS A 641 5.09 -3.47 13.81
CA LYS A 641 4.12 -3.57 14.92
C LYS A 641 2.88 -2.70 14.65
N SER A 642 3.05 -1.48 14.14
CA SER A 642 1.90 -0.64 13.78
C SER A 642 0.98 -1.32 12.78
N ALA A 643 1.56 -1.94 11.75
CA ALA A 643 0.80 -2.64 10.71
C ALA A 643 0.04 -3.86 11.28
N LEU A 644 0.66 -4.62 12.19
CA LEU A 644 0.01 -5.77 12.82
C LEU A 644 -1.07 -5.38 13.81
N LEU A 645 -0.85 -4.33 14.61
CA LEU A 645 -1.89 -3.78 15.48
C LEU A 645 -3.10 -3.37 14.65
N GLU A 646 -2.87 -2.60 13.59
CA GLU A 646 -3.93 -2.12 12.71
C GLU A 646 -4.72 -3.28 12.07
N SER A 647 -4.04 -4.26 11.48
CA SER A 647 -4.68 -5.37 10.75
C SER A 647 -5.30 -6.43 11.67
N MET A 648 -4.63 -6.81 12.76
CA MET A 648 -5.02 -7.98 13.56
C MET A 648 -5.85 -7.65 14.81
N TYR A 649 -5.73 -6.42 15.33
CA TYR A 649 -6.30 -6.04 16.63
C TYR A 649 -7.29 -4.87 16.54
N LEU A 650 -7.09 -3.94 15.60
CA LEU A 650 -8.01 -2.82 15.35
C LEU A 650 -8.94 -3.06 14.13
N GLY A 651 -8.57 -3.99 13.24
CA GLY A 651 -9.25 -4.24 11.98
C GLY A 651 -10.57 -5.03 12.09
N GLY A 652 -11.11 -5.32 10.91
CA GLY A 652 -12.17 -6.22 10.47
C GLY A 652 -12.37 -7.44 11.30
N SER A 653 -11.28 -8.18 11.30
CA SER A 653 -11.21 -9.61 11.49
C SER A 653 -10.03 -9.87 12.41
N PRO A 654 -10.20 -10.68 13.47
CA PRO A 654 -9.08 -11.04 14.33
C PRO A 654 -8.01 -11.78 13.54
N GLY A 655 -6.73 -11.44 13.77
CA GLY A 655 -5.58 -12.11 13.16
C GLY A 655 -5.51 -12.04 11.63
N ASN A 656 -6.08 -11.00 11.02
CA ASN A 656 -6.16 -10.86 9.57
C ASN A 656 -4.81 -10.47 8.94
N PHE A 657 -4.51 -11.01 7.76
CA PHE A 657 -3.54 -10.47 6.81
C PHE A 657 -4.29 -9.80 5.66
N GLN A 658 -4.85 -8.62 5.91
CA GLN A 658 -5.69 -7.95 4.92
C GLN A 658 -4.94 -7.44 3.69
N GLN A 659 -5.65 -7.10 2.62
CA GLN A 659 -5.04 -6.39 1.49
C GLN A 659 -4.84 -4.91 1.85
N LEU A 660 -5.92 -4.20 2.18
CA LEU A 660 -5.92 -2.77 2.50
C LEU A 660 -6.32 -2.51 3.94
N SER A 661 -5.70 -1.48 4.52
CA SER A 661 -6.03 -0.92 5.82
C SER A 661 -7.34 -0.15 5.81
N PHE A 662 -8.01 -0.10 6.96
CA PHE A 662 -9.08 0.86 7.21
C PHE A 662 -8.68 2.31 6.90
N LEU A 663 -7.40 2.63 7.10
CA LEU A 663 -6.80 3.95 6.87
C LEU A 663 -6.60 4.27 5.38
N ASP A 664 -6.92 3.35 4.46
CA ASP A 664 -6.99 3.69 3.04
C ASP A 664 -8.15 4.65 2.78
N ALA A 665 -7.83 5.85 2.30
CA ALA A 665 -8.78 6.95 2.22
C ALA A 665 -9.95 6.73 1.25
N MET A 666 -9.83 5.84 0.26
CA MET A 666 -10.86 5.61 -0.76
C MET A 666 -11.59 4.28 -0.62
N ARG A 667 -10.89 3.26 -0.15
CA ARG A 667 -11.43 1.89 -0.13
C ARG A 667 -11.68 1.37 1.27
N SER A 668 -11.06 1.97 2.29
CA SER A 668 -11.01 1.42 3.65
C SER A 668 -10.53 -0.03 3.64
N GLU A 669 -10.87 -0.78 4.68
CA GLU A 669 -10.39 -2.14 4.88
C GLU A 669 -10.93 -3.10 3.80
N LEU A 670 -10.04 -3.81 3.12
CA LEU A 670 -10.41 -4.77 2.07
C LEU A 670 -9.65 -6.10 2.16
N TYR A 671 -10.43 -7.16 1.92
CA TYR A 671 -10.06 -8.56 1.73
C TYR A 671 -9.35 -9.23 2.90
N ARG A 672 -9.79 -10.44 3.25
CA ARG A 672 -9.19 -11.22 4.34
C ARG A 672 -8.10 -12.14 3.82
N ASP A 673 -7.03 -12.26 4.61
CA ASP A 673 -5.92 -13.19 4.40
C ASP A 673 -5.44 -13.21 2.93
N PHE A 674 -5.11 -12.02 2.42
CA PHE A 674 -4.68 -11.80 1.04
C PHE A 674 -3.25 -12.27 0.83
N ALA A 675 -2.98 -12.96 -0.29
CA ALA A 675 -1.77 -13.78 -0.41
C ALA A 675 -0.47 -12.97 -0.31
N ASP A 676 -0.42 -11.77 -0.91
CA ASP A 676 0.74 -10.88 -0.79
C ASP A 676 1.08 -10.52 0.66
N ALA A 677 0.07 -10.21 1.47
CA ALA A 677 0.26 -9.87 2.87
C ALA A 677 0.66 -11.09 3.71
N VAL A 678 0.13 -12.27 3.38
CA VAL A 678 0.52 -13.54 4.01
C VAL A 678 1.98 -13.87 3.72
N GLY A 679 2.42 -13.74 2.45
CA GLY A 679 3.80 -13.96 2.04
C GLY A 679 4.77 -13.00 2.73
N MET A 680 4.48 -11.70 2.71
CA MET A 680 5.33 -10.70 3.38
C MET A 680 5.23 -10.76 4.91
N GLY A 681 4.12 -11.25 5.47
CA GLY A 681 4.00 -11.56 6.89
C GLY A 681 5.00 -12.62 7.36
N ALA A 682 5.17 -13.69 6.58
CA ALA A 682 6.18 -14.71 6.87
C ALA A 682 7.61 -14.19 6.72
N ARG A 683 7.91 -13.51 5.60
CA ARG A 683 9.24 -12.95 5.35
C ARG A 683 9.65 -11.94 6.41
N SER A 684 8.81 -10.94 6.68
CA SER A 684 9.12 -9.89 7.67
C SER A 684 9.26 -10.42 9.10
N LEU A 685 8.49 -11.46 9.48
CA LEU A 685 8.64 -12.12 10.77
C LEU A 685 10.00 -12.85 10.88
N ILE A 686 10.33 -13.68 9.89
CA ILE A 686 11.47 -14.61 10.00
C ILE A 686 12.80 -13.95 9.56
N GLU A 687 12.83 -13.21 8.46
CA GLU A 687 14.02 -12.50 7.96
C GLU A 687 14.21 -11.12 8.59
N GLY A 688 13.11 -10.46 8.99
CA GLY A 688 13.15 -9.14 9.61
C GLY A 688 13.37 -9.25 11.11
N LEU A 689 12.32 -9.63 11.85
CA LEU A 689 12.35 -9.65 13.32
C LEU A 689 13.35 -10.68 13.87
N PHE A 690 13.36 -11.91 13.36
CA PHE A 690 14.28 -12.97 13.82
C PHE A 690 15.58 -13.04 13.03
N GLY A 691 15.67 -12.38 11.87
CA GLY A 691 16.91 -12.22 11.12
C GLY A 691 17.45 -13.48 10.45
N ILE A 692 16.62 -14.49 10.21
CA ILE A 692 17.06 -15.81 9.73
C ILE A 692 17.21 -15.79 8.21
N LYS A 693 18.43 -16.02 7.73
CA LYS A 693 18.76 -16.09 6.31
C LYS A 693 19.62 -17.34 6.02
N PRO A 694 19.01 -18.42 5.53
CA PRO A 694 19.75 -19.61 5.13
C PRO A 694 20.51 -19.36 3.81
N ASP A 695 21.62 -20.07 3.64
CA ASP A 695 22.36 -20.25 2.40
C ASP A 695 22.85 -21.71 2.38
N LEU A 696 21.93 -22.62 2.09
CA LEU A 696 22.20 -24.06 2.10
C LEU A 696 23.15 -24.48 0.98
N MET A 697 23.30 -23.68 -0.08
CA MET A 697 24.29 -23.92 -1.14
C MET A 697 25.72 -23.86 -0.60
N ASN A 698 25.97 -23.01 0.40
CA ASN A 698 27.27 -22.86 1.05
C ASN A 698 27.31 -23.44 2.48
N ASN A 699 26.31 -24.23 2.87
CA ASN A 699 26.15 -24.77 4.23
C ASN A 699 26.24 -23.67 5.31
N ARG A 700 25.63 -22.50 5.08
CA ARG A 700 25.71 -21.33 5.96
C ARG A 700 24.32 -20.91 6.42
N LEU A 701 24.20 -20.53 7.69
CA LEU A 701 23.01 -19.89 8.24
C LEU A 701 23.43 -18.58 8.89
N GLU A 702 22.98 -17.46 8.32
CA GLU A 702 23.09 -16.16 8.98
C GLU A 702 21.86 -15.95 9.88
N ILE A 703 22.10 -15.48 11.10
CA ILE A 703 21.03 -14.98 11.97
C ILE A 703 21.43 -13.59 12.44
N LYS A 704 20.64 -12.57 12.08
CA LYS A 704 20.82 -11.17 12.51
C LYS A 704 19.55 -10.66 13.21
N PRO A 705 19.34 -10.95 14.50
CA PRO A 705 18.08 -10.63 15.17
C PRO A 705 17.75 -9.13 15.11
N GLY A 706 16.53 -8.82 14.67
CA GLY A 706 15.97 -7.49 14.53
C GLY A 706 15.17 -7.03 15.75
N PHE A 707 15.47 -7.56 16.93
CA PHE A 707 14.71 -7.29 18.16
C PHE A 707 14.86 -5.84 18.64
N PRO A 708 13.82 -5.26 19.26
CA PRO A 708 13.96 -4.07 20.09
C PRO A 708 15.05 -4.22 21.15
N ALA A 709 15.79 -3.13 21.42
CA ALA A 709 16.97 -3.17 22.28
C ALA A 709 16.66 -3.57 23.74
N ASP A 710 15.46 -3.25 24.22
CA ASP A 710 14.94 -3.49 25.56
C ASP A 710 14.44 -4.93 25.77
N TRP A 711 14.23 -5.71 24.71
CA TRP A 711 13.81 -7.10 24.85
C TRP A 711 14.87 -7.95 25.54
N ASP A 712 14.44 -8.69 26.55
CA ASP A 712 15.27 -9.61 27.33
C ASP A 712 15.03 -11.09 26.99
N LYS A 713 13.99 -11.38 26.22
CA LYS A 713 13.72 -12.71 25.67
C LYS A 713 13.04 -12.60 24.31
N ALA A 714 13.30 -13.57 23.44
CA ALA A 714 12.52 -13.79 22.23
C ALA A 714 12.79 -15.19 21.71
N SER A 715 11.77 -15.90 21.25
CA SER A 715 11.96 -17.21 20.62
C SER A 715 11.08 -17.40 19.39
N LEU A 716 11.64 -18.12 18.43
CA LEU A 716 10.98 -18.60 17.23
C LEU A 716 11.30 -20.09 17.08
N SER A 717 10.28 -20.90 16.79
CA SER A 717 10.47 -22.26 16.31
C SER A 717 9.73 -22.44 14.99
N THR A 718 10.49 -22.84 13.97
CA THR A 718 10.01 -23.22 12.64
C THR A 718 10.34 -24.70 12.37
N PRO A 719 9.81 -25.30 11.29
CA PRO A 719 10.19 -26.65 10.89
C PRO A 719 11.69 -26.82 10.65
N ASP A 720 12.38 -25.81 10.13
CA ASP A 720 13.78 -25.91 9.71
C ASP A 720 14.78 -25.37 10.73
N VAL A 721 14.36 -24.42 11.56
CA VAL A 721 15.24 -23.76 12.54
C VAL A 721 14.49 -23.25 13.76
N GLY A 722 15.14 -23.28 14.92
CA GLY A 722 14.68 -22.59 16.12
C GLY A 722 15.74 -21.66 16.70
N ILE A 723 15.32 -20.52 17.25
CA ILE A 723 16.16 -19.60 18.02
C ILE A 723 15.45 -19.27 19.34
N ASP A 724 16.17 -19.41 20.46
CA ASP A 724 15.76 -18.97 21.79
C ASP A 724 16.82 -18.01 22.32
N PHE A 725 16.43 -16.75 22.49
CA PHE A 725 17.25 -15.68 23.03
C PHE A 725 16.77 -15.34 24.45
N LYS A 726 17.72 -15.23 25.39
CA LYS A 726 17.49 -14.80 26.77
C LYS A 726 18.64 -13.94 27.27
N ARG A 727 18.31 -12.89 28.02
CA ARG A 727 19.24 -11.98 28.65
C ARG A 727 19.13 -12.07 30.16
N SER A 728 20.27 -12.13 30.84
CA SER A 728 20.34 -12.05 32.29
C SER A 728 21.48 -11.12 32.70
N GLY A 729 21.14 -9.90 33.11
CA GLY A 729 22.11 -8.86 33.40
C GLY A 729 22.97 -8.52 32.18
N GLU A 730 24.27 -8.78 32.29
CA GLU A 730 25.29 -8.51 31.26
C GLU A 730 25.60 -9.73 30.38
N GLU A 731 24.76 -10.77 30.43
CA GLU A 731 24.91 -11.97 29.61
C GLU A 731 23.74 -12.16 28.65
N ASP A 732 24.06 -12.36 27.38
CA ASP A 732 23.12 -12.80 26.35
C ASP A 732 23.34 -14.28 26.04
N HIS A 733 22.26 -15.05 26.04
CA HIS A 733 22.25 -16.48 25.77
C HIS A 733 21.39 -16.76 24.54
N TYR A 734 21.96 -17.45 23.57
CA TYR A 734 21.27 -17.91 22.36
C TYR A 734 21.35 -19.43 22.28
N THR A 735 20.22 -20.05 21.96
CA THR A 735 20.15 -21.45 21.56
C THR A 735 19.60 -21.52 20.15
N VAL A 736 20.41 -21.99 19.20
CA VAL A 736 20.00 -22.23 17.83
C VAL A 736 19.83 -23.73 17.62
N THR A 737 18.69 -24.14 17.11
CA THR A 737 18.35 -25.54 16.79
C THR A 737 18.27 -25.68 15.28
N ASN A 738 19.04 -26.58 14.70
CA ASN A 738 19.08 -26.84 13.27
C ASN A 738 18.22 -28.06 12.93
N ARG A 739 17.34 -27.91 11.94
CA ARG A 739 16.48 -28.97 11.41
C ARG A 739 16.50 -29.02 9.88
N PHE A 740 17.45 -28.33 9.23
CA PHE A 740 17.67 -28.40 7.78
C PHE A 740 18.20 -29.77 7.29
N GLY A 741 18.53 -30.68 8.21
CA GLY A 741 18.97 -32.04 7.89
C GLY A 741 20.45 -32.16 7.50
N GLN A 742 21.22 -31.07 7.56
CA GLN A 742 22.65 -31.04 7.31
C GLN A 742 23.40 -30.14 8.32
N GLU A 743 24.67 -30.45 8.59
CA GLU A 743 25.52 -29.58 9.40
C GLU A 743 25.85 -28.28 8.64
N MET A 744 25.84 -27.16 9.36
CA MET A 744 26.04 -25.85 8.78
C MET A 744 27.04 -25.03 9.60
N THR A 745 27.47 -23.90 9.04
CA THR A 745 28.15 -22.83 9.76
C THR A 745 27.13 -21.77 10.14
N LEU A 746 26.97 -21.50 11.44
CA LEU A 746 26.19 -20.39 11.96
C LEU A 746 27.04 -19.12 11.98
N GLU A 747 26.51 -18.05 11.40
CA GLU A 747 26.99 -16.68 11.54
C GLU A 747 25.92 -15.87 12.31
N LEU A 748 26.10 -15.78 13.64
CA LEU A 748 25.20 -15.02 14.50
C LEU A 748 25.71 -13.57 14.61
N VAL A 749 24.95 -12.62 14.06
CA VAL A 749 25.25 -11.19 14.11
C VAL A 749 24.40 -10.52 15.18
N VAL A 750 25.04 -10.02 16.24
CA VAL A 750 24.36 -9.40 17.38
C VAL A 750 24.85 -7.97 17.60
N ARG A 751 23.91 -7.08 17.96
CA ARG A 751 24.24 -5.72 18.36
C ARG A 751 25.03 -5.73 19.65
N ALA A 752 26.13 -4.99 19.66
CA ALA A 752 26.91 -4.78 20.86
C ALA A 752 26.18 -3.81 21.80
N LYS A 753 26.24 -4.10 23.10
CA LYS A 753 25.58 -3.29 24.14
C LYS A 753 26.52 -2.63 25.13
N LYS A 754 27.76 -3.14 25.21
CA LYS A 754 28.85 -2.54 25.97
C LYS A 754 30.08 -2.41 25.09
N ALA A 755 30.96 -1.49 25.45
CA ALA A 755 32.19 -1.16 24.75
C ALA A 755 33.18 -2.33 24.59
N ALA A 756 33.04 -3.43 25.33
CA ALA A 756 33.92 -4.58 25.20
C ALA A 756 33.24 -5.91 25.54
N ILE A 757 33.88 -7.01 25.14
CA ILE A 757 33.39 -8.36 25.41
C ILE A 757 34.31 -9.04 26.41
N LYS A 758 33.71 -9.60 27.46
CA LYS A 758 34.45 -10.38 28.45
C LYS A 758 34.78 -11.76 27.89
N GLN A 759 33.80 -12.42 27.29
CA GLN A 759 33.93 -13.76 26.74
C GLN A 759 32.78 -14.08 25.79
N VAL A 760 33.06 -14.86 24.76
CA VAL A 760 32.06 -15.59 23.97
C VAL A 760 32.31 -17.08 24.16
N LEU A 761 31.29 -17.83 24.53
CA LEU A 761 31.34 -19.29 24.58
C LEU A 761 30.39 -19.89 23.56
N VAL A 762 30.87 -20.88 22.82
CA VAL A 762 30.09 -21.75 21.94
C VAL A 762 30.14 -23.15 22.54
N ASN A 763 28.98 -23.69 22.91
CA ASN A 763 28.84 -24.98 23.60
C ASN A 763 29.74 -25.11 24.85
N GLY A 764 29.91 -24.00 25.58
CA GLY A 764 30.72 -23.93 26.81
C GLY A 764 32.24 -23.80 26.58
N GLN A 765 32.70 -23.78 25.33
CA GLN A 765 34.10 -23.56 24.96
C GLN A 765 34.28 -22.16 24.36
N PRO A 766 35.48 -21.54 24.44
CA PRO A 766 35.74 -20.25 23.77
C PRO A 766 35.34 -20.28 22.29
N GLY A 767 34.49 -19.33 21.87
CA GLY A 767 33.99 -19.23 20.50
C GLY A 767 34.78 -18.24 19.64
N GLU A 768 34.77 -18.45 18.31
CA GLU A 768 35.30 -17.50 17.34
C GLU A 768 34.30 -16.35 17.15
N TRP A 769 34.78 -15.11 17.27
CA TRP A 769 33.98 -13.92 17.00
C TRP A 769 34.84 -12.78 16.50
N ARG A 770 34.23 -11.82 15.80
CA ARG A 770 34.87 -10.58 15.34
C ARG A 770 33.91 -9.40 15.36
N VAL A 771 34.46 -8.19 15.46
CA VAL A 771 33.71 -6.94 15.29
C VAL A 771 33.43 -6.68 13.82
N LEU A 772 32.21 -6.29 13.50
CA LEU A 772 31.83 -5.84 12.16
C LEU A 772 32.18 -4.35 12.00
N ALA A 773 33.45 -4.07 11.73
CA ALA A 773 34.04 -2.71 11.78
C ALA A 773 33.45 -1.67 10.80
N ASN A 774 32.59 -2.09 9.87
CA ASN A 774 31.94 -1.21 8.88
C ASN A 774 30.40 -1.34 8.93
N GLN A 775 29.83 -1.87 10.01
CA GLN A 775 28.38 -1.92 10.18
C GLN A 775 27.83 -0.48 10.22
N VAL A 776 26.81 -0.18 9.41
CA VAL A 776 26.05 1.08 9.48
C VAL A 776 24.90 0.90 10.48
N GLY A 777 24.67 1.93 11.30
CA GLY A 777 23.54 2.01 12.23
C GLY A 777 23.92 1.75 13.69
N LYS A 778 24.32 0.51 14.02
CA LYS A 778 24.72 0.13 15.39
C LYS A 778 25.90 -0.82 15.38
N PRO A 779 26.84 -0.72 16.35
CA PRO A 779 27.97 -1.65 16.41
C PRO A 779 27.47 -3.06 16.64
N SER A 780 28.08 -4.00 15.93
CA SER A 780 27.71 -5.41 15.97
C SER A 780 28.94 -6.31 15.93
N ILE A 781 28.80 -7.50 16.49
CA ILE A 781 29.78 -8.57 16.38
C ILE A 781 29.18 -9.73 15.59
N MET A 782 30.02 -10.47 14.87
CA MET A 782 29.67 -11.73 14.24
C MET A 782 30.35 -12.86 15.01
N ILE A 783 29.57 -13.84 15.46
CA ILE A 783 30.03 -15.05 16.10
C ILE A 783 29.90 -16.19 15.09
N LYS A 784 31.02 -16.86 14.82
CA LYS A 784 31.08 -18.00 13.91
C LYS A 784 31.08 -19.28 14.72
N ALA A 785 30.15 -20.17 14.44
CA ALA A 785 30.01 -21.42 15.17
C ALA A 785 29.63 -22.59 14.25
N PRO A 786 30.07 -23.82 14.54
CA PRO A 786 29.49 -25.00 13.93
C PRO A 786 28.03 -25.15 14.38
N LEU A 787 27.16 -25.56 13.47
CA LEU A 787 25.75 -25.78 13.68
C LEU A 787 25.37 -27.21 13.27
N ALA A 788 25.57 -28.14 14.20
CA ALA A 788 24.93 -29.46 14.19
C ALA A 788 23.47 -29.31 14.67
N GLU A 789 22.86 -30.32 15.31
CA GLU A 789 21.46 -30.25 15.77
C GLU A 789 21.15 -29.05 16.69
N LYS A 790 22.10 -28.68 17.56
CA LYS A 790 21.90 -27.63 18.54
C LYS A 790 23.22 -26.95 18.91
N THR A 791 23.22 -25.62 18.86
CA THR A 791 24.36 -24.79 19.26
C THR A 791 23.92 -23.78 20.30
N ARG A 792 24.65 -23.74 21.42
CA ARG A 792 24.45 -22.77 22.51
C ARG A 792 25.55 -21.74 22.47
N ILE A 793 25.19 -20.46 22.51
CA ILE A 793 26.11 -19.33 22.50
C ILE A 793 25.82 -18.48 23.73
N SER A 794 26.84 -18.13 24.50
CA SER A 794 26.73 -17.15 25.58
C SER A 794 27.73 -16.03 25.37
N ILE A 795 27.28 -14.79 25.48
CA ILE A 795 28.10 -13.59 25.33
C ILE A 795 28.05 -12.85 26.67
N SER A 796 29.20 -12.71 27.32
CA SER A 796 29.33 -11.90 28.52
C SER A 796 29.92 -10.54 28.14
N TRP A 797 29.15 -9.47 28.35
CA TRP A 797 29.55 -8.10 28.05
C TRP A 797 30.38 -7.49 29.21
N LYS A 798 31.25 -6.51 28.93
CA LYS A 798 31.97 -5.72 29.93
C LYS A 798 32.21 -4.28 29.44
N GLY A 799 32.55 -3.39 30.36
CA GLY A 799 32.83 -1.98 30.05
C GLY A 799 31.58 -1.11 30.12
N THR A 800 31.69 0.12 29.61
CA THR A 800 30.59 1.09 29.59
C THR A 800 29.56 0.73 28.51
N PRO A 801 28.29 1.15 28.64
CA PRO A 801 27.31 1.05 27.56
C PRO A 801 27.82 1.67 26.26
N VAL A 802 27.39 1.13 25.12
CA VAL A 802 27.62 1.78 23.82
C VAL A 802 27.04 3.18 23.88
N GLU A 803 27.86 4.18 23.60
CA GLU A 803 27.46 5.58 23.64
C GLU A 803 26.41 5.87 22.56
N VAL A 804 25.38 6.62 22.93
CA VAL A 804 24.49 7.26 21.96
C VAL A 804 25.15 8.58 21.56
N PHE A 805 25.81 8.58 20.41
CA PHE A 805 26.52 9.75 19.91
C PHE A 805 25.52 10.88 19.63
N SER A 806 25.60 11.97 20.40
CA SER A 806 24.63 13.05 20.36
C SER A 806 24.96 14.06 19.27
N PHE A 807 23.96 14.43 18.47
CA PHE A 807 24.10 15.45 17.44
C PHE A 807 22.84 16.32 17.38
N PRO A 808 22.94 17.63 17.06
CA PRO A 808 21.77 18.48 16.88
C PRO A 808 20.85 17.95 15.77
N GLN A 809 19.57 17.74 16.08
CA GLN A 809 18.59 17.33 15.07
C GLN A 809 18.39 18.38 13.98
N GLN A 810 18.68 19.65 14.31
CA GLN A 810 18.60 20.78 13.40
C GLN A 810 19.86 21.63 13.53
N VAL A 811 20.37 22.11 12.40
CA VAL A 811 21.54 22.99 12.32
C VAL A 811 21.25 24.10 11.31
N THR A 812 21.91 25.25 11.44
CA THR A 812 21.70 26.38 10.53
C THR A 812 22.85 26.53 9.53
N VAL A 813 22.56 26.94 8.29
CA VAL A 813 23.57 27.26 7.28
C VAL A 813 24.65 28.21 7.84
N GLY A 814 25.92 27.83 7.65
CA GLY A 814 27.09 28.57 8.12
C GLY A 814 27.38 28.46 9.62
N GLU A 815 26.58 27.71 10.38
CA GLU A 815 26.85 27.42 11.79
C GLU A 815 28.16 26.63 11.96
N ASN A 816 28.97 27.01 12.94
CA ASN A 816 30.11 26.22 13.38
C ASN A 816 29.66 25.25 14.47
N LEU A 817 29.89 23.97 14.24
CA LEU A 817 29.60 22.89 15.16
C LEU A 817 30.90 22.38 15.76
N VAL A 818 30.89 22.21 17.08
CA VAL A 818 31.90 21.45 17.82
C VAL A 818 31.14 20.32 18.48
N ILE A 819 31.42 19.09 18.07
CA ILE A 819 30.76 17.90 18.58
C ILE A 819 31.83 17.05 19.25
N GLU A 820 31.61 16.74 20.52
CA GLU A 820 32.50 15.93 21.34
C GLU A 820 31.74 14.66 21.75
N GLY A 821 32.33 13.50 21.50
CA GLY A 821 31.90 12.24 22.11
C GLY A 821 32.37 12.16 23.55
N GLN A 822 31.70 11.34 24.36
CA GLN A 822 32.09 11.10 25.76
C GLN A 822 33.13 9.99 25.86
N ASP A 823 32.75 8.78 25.45
CA ASP A 823 33.54 7.56 25.44
C ASP A 823 33.94 7.14 24.01
N ALA A 824 33.17 7.56 23.00
CA ALA A 824 33.37 7.21 21.60
C ALA A 824 34.23 8.25 20.86
N GLU A 825 35.24 7.76 20.15
CA GLU A 825 36.14 8.54 19.30
C GLU A 825 35.67 8.54 17.84
N VAL A 826 35.82 9.67 17.17
CA VAL A 826 35.53 9.80 15.73
C VAL A 826 36.79 9.46 14.92
N LEU A 827 36.73 8.41 14.11
CA LEU A 827 37.84 7.94 13.28
C LEU A 827 37.81 8.45 11.84
N LYS A 828 36.62 8.47 11.23
CA LYS A 828 36.43 8.81 9.80
C LYS A 828 35.07 9.44 9.55
N TRP A 829 34.95 10.03 8.38
CA TRP A 829 33.80 10.79 7.91
C TRP A 829 33.36 10.28 6.55
N HIS A 830 32.05 10.25 6.32
CA HIS A 830 31.44 10.06 5.02
C HIS A 830 30.21 10.96 4.92
N ASP A 831 30.22 11.87 3.95
CA ASP A 831 29.24 12.97 3.83
C ASP A 831 28.74 13.01 2.38
N PRO A 832 27.92 12.02 1.98
CA PRO A 832 27.46 11.86 0.60
C PRO A 832 26.58 13.02 0.14
N GLU A 833 25.79 13.61 1.05
CA GLU A 833 24.89 14.73 0.77
C GLU A 833 25.53 16.13 0.92
N GLN A 834 26.85 16.19 1.17
CA GLN A 834 27.63 17.44 1.26
C GLN A 834 27.09 18.45 2.31
N VAL A 835 26.77 17.96 3.50
CA VAL A 835 26.23 18.75 4.62
C VAL A 835 27.22 19.82 5.09
N PHE A 836 28.53 19.56 5.02
CA PHE A 836 29.56 20.45 5.58
C PHE A 836 30.51 21.00 4.51
N MET A 837 30.85 22.28 4.61
CA MET A 837 31.83 22.94 3.75
C MET A 837 33.27 22.83 4.28
N GLU A 838 33.43 22.81 5.61
CA GLU A 838 34.71 22.65 6.30
C GLU A 838 34.51 21.61 7.41
N LYS A 839 35.50 20.73 7.59
CA LYS A 839 35.45 19.68 8.63
C LYS A 839 36.85 19.24 9.05
N ALA A 840 37.02 19.03 10.34
CA ALA A 840 38.23 18.51 10.94
C ALA A 840 37.88 17.55 12.09
N ILE A 841 38.56 16.41 12.15
CA ILE A 841 38.47 15.52 13.31
C ILE A 841 39.28 16.16 14.44
N ALA A 842 38.67 16.25 15.62
CA ALA A 842 39.30 16.71 16.85
C ALA A 842 39.44 15.54 17.83
N ASP A 843 40.16 15.72 18.94
CA ASP A 843 40.27 14.68 19.96
C ASP A 843 38.88 14.33 20.50
N HIS A 844 38.48 13.05 20.42
CA HIS A 844 37.16 12.52 20.80
C HIS A 844 35.95 13.08 20.03
N GLY A 845 36.15 13.82 18.93
CA GLY A 845 35.04 14.51 18.28
C GLY A 845 35.39 15.13 16.93
N PHE A 846 34.74 16.24 16.62
CA PHE A 846 34.97 16.98 15.39
C PHE A 846 34.52 18.43 15.47
N GLU A 847 35.11 19.22 14.57
CA GLU A 847 34.67 20.56 14.26
C GLU A 847 34.22 20.60 12.81
N ALA A 848 33.07 21.21 12.54
CA ALA A 848 32.53 21.33 11.20
C ALA A 848 31.79 22.64 10.99
N LYS A 849 31.78 23.14 9.76
CA LYS A 849 30.99 24.29 9.33
C LYS A 849 29.91 23.84 8.37
N VAL A 850 28.66 24.11 8.73
CA VAL A 850 27.49 23.72 7.95
C VAL A 850 27.50 24.43 6.60
N GLY A 851 27.34 23.65 5.54
CA GLY A 851 27.26 24.11 4.15
C GLY A 851 25.93 24.78 3.81
N GLU A 852 25.70 24.97 2.51
CA GLU A 852 24.49 25.61 1.96
C GLU A 852 23.38 24.60 1.59
N GLN A 853 23.60 23.30 1.81
CA GLN A 853 22.66 22.24 1.45
C GLN A 853 21.52 22.14 2.49
N ILE A 854 20.42 22.86 2.24
CA ILE A 854 19.25 22.88 3.11
C ILE A 854 18.37 21.63 3.00
N GLY A 855 17.52 21.39 4.02
CA GLY A 855 16.54 20.32 4.06
C GLY A 855 16.95 19.15 4.97
N ASP A 856 16.24 18.04 4.87
CA ASP A 856 16.59 16.82 5.59
C ASP A 856 17.78 16.14 4.91
N LYS A 857 18.85 15.94 5.67
CA LYS A 857 20.15 15.43 5.20
C LYS A 857 20.66 14.31 6.08
N THR A 858 21.59 13.55 5.53
CA THR A 858 22.32 12.50 6.24
C THR A 858 23.82 12.60 5.98
N TYR A 859 24.60 12.37 7.03
CA TYR A 859 26.01 12.04 6.92
C TYR A 859 26.37 10.96 7.93
N PHE A 860 27.57 10.41 7.83
CA PHE A 860 28.03 9.27 8.62
C PHE A 860 29.39 9.54 9.24
N VAL A 861 29.53 9.15 10.49
CA VAL A 861 30.81 9.19 11.21
C VAL A 861 31.20 7.78 11.64
N LYS A 862 32.45 7.42 11.43
CA LYS A 862 33.00 6.15 11.89
C LYS A 862 33.43 6.32 13.34
N LEU A 863 32.75 5.65 14.25
CA LEU A 863 33.01 5.73 15.69
C LEU A 863 33.84 4.54 16.18
N HIS A 864 34.59 4.75 17.24
CA HIS A 864 35.37 3.76 17.96
C HIS A 864 35.13 3.90 19.47
N GLN A 865 34.75 2.81 20.14
CA GLN A 865 34.55 2.79 21.58
C GLN A 865 34.96 1.43 22.14
N GLY A 866 36.02 1.41 22.96
CA GLY A 866 36.58 0.17 23.51
C GLY A 866 37.10 -0.77 22.43
N GLU A 867 36.45 -1.92 22.25
CA GLU A 867 36.78 -2.91 21.22
C GLU A 867 35.94 -2.70 19.93
N LEU A 868 34.94 -1.81 19.96
CA LEU A 868 33.96 -1.66 18.89
C LEU A 868 34.35 -0.59 17.86
N THR A 869 33.90 -0.79 16.62
CA THR A 869 33.99 0.21 15.57
C THR A 869 32.79 0.06 14.64
N TRP A 870 32.14 1.17 14.28
CA TRP A 870 30.96 1.17 13.40
C TRP A 870 30.78 2.52 12.71
N TRP A 871 29.88 2.59 11.73
CA TRP A 871 29.42 3.84 11.14
C TRP A 871 28.10 4.25 11.78
N GLU A 872 28.10 5.37 12.51
CA GLU A 872 26.88 5.97 13.04
C GLU A 872 26.29 6.90 11.96
N PRO A 873 25.05 6.64 11.51
CA PRO A 873 24.33 7.55 10.65
C PRO A 873 23.77 8.72 11.46
N ILE A 874 23.97 9.93 10.96
CA ILE A 874 23.52 11.17 11.61
C ILE A 874 22.52 11.87 10.70
N PRO A 875 21.21 11.70 10.96
CA PRO A 875 20.18 12.50 10.30
C PRO A 875 20.17 13.90 10.90
N VAL A 876 20.08 14.91 10.03
CA VAL A 876 20.03 16.31 10.43
C VAL A 876 19.16 17.11 9.46
N LYS A 877 18.36 18.03 9.98
CA LYS A 877 17.69 19.04 9.18
C LYS A 877 18.54 20.31 9.12
N VAL A 878 19.01 20.67 7.93
CA VAL A 878 19.75 21.90 7.69
C VAL A 878 18.77 23.02 7.36
N LEU A 879 18.69 24.01 8.25
CA LEU A 879 17.80 25.16 8.13
C LEU A 879 18.53 26.34 7.48
N PRO A 880 17.84 27.14 6.64
CA PRO A 880 18.39 28.42 6.18
C PRO A 880 18.58 29.37 7.36
N LYS A 881 19.41 30.41 7.21
CA LYS A 881 19.61 31.44 8.25
C LYS A 881 18.30 32.15 8.64
N VAL A 882 17.51 32.48 7.61
CA VAL A 882 16.20 33.09 7.73
C VAL A 882 15.23 32.29 6.86
N GLU A 883 14.05 31.98 7.39
CA GLU A 883 12.98 31.30 6.66
C GLU A 883 11.72 32.19 6.65
N ILE A 884 10.99 32.20 5.54
CA ILE A 884 9.70 32.87 5.43
C ILE A 884 8.65 31.79 5.15
N THR A 885 7.63 31.70 6.00
CA THR A 885 6.55 30.71 5.89
C THR A 885 5.22 31.40 5.63
N PRO A 886 4.53 31.13 4.50
CA PRO A 886 3.18 31.63 4.25
C PRO A 886 2.19 31.22 5.36
N ALA A 887 1.24 32.09 5.70
CA ALA A 887 0.15 31.70 6.60
C ALA A 887 -0.88 30.80 5.88
N ASN A 888 -1.46 29.84 6.61
CA ASN A 888 -2.47 28.92 6.06
C ASN A 888 -3.81 29.60 5.72
N SER A 889 -4.14 30.71 6.38
CA SER A 889 -5.36 31.47 6.14
C SER A 889 -5.11 32.71 5.30
N THR A 890 -5.95 32.92 4.28
CA THR A 890 -5.89 34.10 3.41
C THR A 890 -6.97 35.12 3.78
N SER A 891 -6.64 36.40 3.80
CA SER A 891 -7.57 37.51 4.05
C SER A 891 -7.70 38.44 2.85
N SER A 892 -8.87 39.06 2.67
CA SER A 892 -9.06 40.11 1.66
C SER A 892 -8.47 41.46 2.05
N SER A 893 -8.05 41.61 3.32
CA SER A 893 -7.54 42.87 3.86
C SER A 893 -6.05 42.87 4.19
N ALA A 894 -5.36 41.73 4.05
CA ALA A 894 -3.96 41.64 4.45
C ALA A 894 -3.21 40.42 3.88
N LEU A 895 -1.88 40.48 3.87
CA LEU A 895 -0.97 39.36 3.55
C LEU A 895 -0.25 38.90 4.81
N ALA A 896 -0.51 37.66 5.23
CA ALA A 896 0.06 37.09 6.44
C ALA A 896 1.17 36.07 6.13
N PHE A 897 2.27 36.16 6.87
CA PHE A 897 3.40 35.24 6.81
C PHE A 897 4.20 35.31 8.11
N THR A 898 5.03 34.30 8.36
CA THR A 898 5.97 34.26 9.47
C THR A 898 7.39 34.38 8.95
N VAL A 899 8.26 35.09 9.67
CA VAL A 899 9.71 35.07 9.42
C VAL A 899 10.40 34.47 10.64
N ALA A 900 11.17 33.41 10.42
CA ALA A 900 11.98 32.76 11.43
C ALA A 900 13.46 33.14 11.25
N ASN A 901 14.10 33.53 12.35
CA ASN A 901 15.55 33.65 12.43
C ASN A 901 16.11 32.42 13.15
N HIS A 902 16.77 31.54 12.41
CA HIS A 902 17.34 30.30 12.97
C HIS A 902 18.72 30.51 13.59
N GLN A 903 19.31 31.71 13.44
CA GLN A 903 20.61 32.01 14.01
C GLN A 903 20.50 32.26 15.53
N LYS A 904 21.61 32.00 16.23
CA LYS A 904 21.76 32.23 17.68
C LYS A 904 21.89 33.71 18.06
N GLN A 905 21.94 34.60 17.07
CA GLN A 905 22.12 36.04 17.26
C GLN A 905 20.89 36.79 16.75
N ALA A 906 20.58 37.92 17.39
CA ALA A 906 19.54 38.81 16.90
C ALA A 906 19.96 39.40 15.55
N LEU A 907 19.03 39.45 14.60
CA LEU A 907 19.31 39.86 13.23
C LEU A 907 18.57 41.17 12.92
N PRO A 908 19.28 42.30 12.74
CA PRO A 908 18.69 43.49 12.16
C PRO A 908 18.27 43.20 10.71
N VAL A 909 17.03 43.49 10.35
CA VAL A 909 16.52 43.25 9.00
C VAL A 909 15.64 44.38 8.49
N SER A 910 15.54 44.49 7.16
CA SER A 910 14.44 45.14 6.48
C SER A 910 13.57 44.11 5.76
N ILE A 911 12.26 44.33 5.75
CA ILE A 911 11.30 43.46 5.04
C ILE A 911 10.74 44.24 3.86
N HIS A 912 10.87 43.64 2.68
CA HIS A 912 10.38 44.16 1.41
C HIS A 912 9.23 43.28 0.92
N VAL A 913 8.21 43.92 0.35
CA VAL A 913 7.08 43.25 -0.25
C VAL A 913 6.94 43.76 -1.69
N ASN A 914 6.96 42.84 -2.65
CA ASN A 914 6.94 43.13 -4.08
C ASN A 914 8.00 44.17 -4.49
N GLY A 915 9.22 44.03 -3.95
CA GLY A 915 10.36 44.91 -4.19
C GLY A 915 10.31 46.27 -3.49
N LYS A 916 9.24 46.58 -2.73
CA LYS A 916 9.09 47.85 -2.00
C LYS A 916 9.39 47.65 -0.50
N PRO A 917 10.15 48.55 0.15
CA PRO A 917 10.41 48.45 1.57
C PRO A 917 9.12 48.68 2.36
N TRP A 918 8.72 47.70 3.18
CA TRP A 918 7.57 47.78 4.08
C TRP A 918 8.01 48.12 5.51
N LYS A 919 9.00 47.38 6.03
CA LYS A 919 9.65 47.65 7.32
C LYS A 919 11.13 47.93 7.07
N ALA A 920 11.54 49.18 7.21
CA ALA A 920 12.91 49.60 6.92
C ALA A 920 13.93 49.21 8.01
N ALA A 921 13.48 48.99 9.24
CA ALA A 921 14.32 48.53 10.34
C ALA A 921 13.48 47.73 11.36
N LEU A 922 13.88 46.49 11.57
CA LEU A 922 13.35 45.56 12.57
C LEU A 922 14.51 44.72 13.11
N THR A 923 14.40 44.18 14.32
CA THR A 923 15.31 43.14 14.79
C THR A 923 14.54 41.86 15.03
N LEU A 924 14.90 40.79 14.31
CA LEU A 924 14.38 39.45 14.57
C LEU A 924 15.12 38.86 15.76
N ALA A 925 14.38 38.36 16.74
CA ALA A 925 14.95 37.69 17.89
C ALA A 925 15.70 36.40 17.47
N PRO A 926 16.75 35.99 18.18
CA PRO A 926 17.48 34.76 17.87
C PRO A 926 16.59 33.54 18.09
N THR A 927 16.72 32.52 17.23
CA THR A 927 16.02 31.23 17.33
C THR A 927 14.51 31.39 17.57
N ALA A 928 13.90 32.36 16.91
CA ALA A 928 12.52 32.75 17.13
C ALA A 928 11.83 33.05 15.80
N GLU A 929 10.52 32.82 15.79
CA GLU A 929 9.64 33.18 14.70
C GLU A 929 8.80 34.41 15.06
N GLN A 930 8.55 35.26 14.08
CA GLN A 930 7.69 36.43 14.23
C GLN A 930 6.68 36.47 13.09
N ALA A 931 5.40 36.54 13.45
CA ALA A 931 4.31 36.69 12.50
C ALA A 931 4.17 38.15 12.04
N PHE A 932 3.86 38.32 10.76
CA PHE A 932 3.59 39.60 10.13
C PHE A 932 2.26 39.56 9.39
N ASP A 933 1.60 40.72 9.39
CA ASP A 933 0.35 40.95 8.68
C ASP A 933 0.44 42.31 7.96
N VAL A 934 0.59 42.28 6.64
CA VAL A 934 0.75 43.49 5.81
C VAL A 934 -0.63 43.99 5.43
N GLN A 935 -1.05 45.15 5.94
CA GLN A 935 -2.40 45.71 5.73
C GLN A 935 -2.40 46.85 4.70
N GLU A 936 -1.22 47.31 4.25
CA GLU A 936 -1.05 48.32 3.22
C GLU A 936 -1.37 47.73 1.83
N LEU A 937 -2.67 47.60 1.52
CA LEU A 937 -3.18 46.98 0.29
C LEU A 937 -2.55 47.52 -1.01
N SER A 938 -2.12 48.78 -1.04
CA SER A 938 -1.45 49.37 -2.21
C SER A 938 -0.11 48.70 -2.56
N MET A 939 0.54 48.04 -1.58
CA MET A 939 1.78 47.28 -1.74
C MET A 939 1.55 45.82 -2.17
N LEU A 940 0.33 45.31 -2.00
CA LEU A 940 -0.02 43.92 -2.22
C LEU A 940 -0.58 43.67 -3.61
N GLN A 941 -0.40 42.44 -4.06
CA GLN A 941 -0.82 41.93 -5.35
C GLN A 941 -1.86 40.83 -5.15
N THR A 942 -2.93 40.82 -5.93
CA THR A 942 -3.84 39.66 -5.95
C THR A 942 -3.09 38.46 -6.53
N GLY A 943 -3.16 37.31 -5.85
CA GLY A 943 -2.35 36.15 -6.21
C GLY A 943 -0.99 36.18 -5.50
N THR A 944 0.09 35.96 -6.22
CA THR A 944 1.43 35.73 -5.68
C THR A 944 2.16 37.03 -5.33
N ASN A 945 2.59 37.14 -4.09
CA ASN A 945 3.39 38.25 -3.57
C ASN A 945 4.80 37.77 -3.24
N LEU A 946 5.82 38.57 -3.57
CA LEU A 946 7.20 38.27 -3.18
C LEU A 946 7.51 38.97 -1.85
N VAL A 947 7.88 38.19 -0.84
CA VAL A 947 8.40 38.70 0.43
C VAL A 947 9.90 38.45 0.46
N GLU A 948 10.66 39.49 0.80
CA GLU A 948 12.12 39.44 0.90
C GLU A 948 12.56 40.04 2.23
N VAL A 949 13.55 39.40 2.84
CA VAL A 949 14.17 39.87 4.09
C VAL A 949 15.63 40.15 3.80
N TYR A 950 16.09 41.35 4.13
CA TYR A 950 17.47 41.80 3.92
C TYR A 950 18.16 42.12 5.24
N ASP A 951 19.46 41.85 5.34
CA ASP A 951 20.37 42.34 6.40
C ASP A 951 21.45 43.22 5.76
N ASP A 952 21.52 44.49 6.13
CA ASP A 952 22.43 45.50 5.56
C ASP A 952 22.56 45.47 4.00
N GLY A 953 21.46 45.16 3.31
CA GLY A 953 21.41 45.06 1.85
C GLY A 953 21.72 43.66 1.26
N GLU A 954 22.15 42.70 2.08
CA GLU A 954 22.27 41.28 1.71
C GLU A 954 20.89 40.60 1.78
N LEU A 955 20.50 39.86 0.73
CA LEU A 955 19.24 39.10 0.72
C LEU A 955 19.37 37.85 1.58
N MET A 956 18.63 37.78 2.68
CA MET A 956 18.68 36.69 3.65
C MET A 956 17.65 35.59 3.36
N ALA A 957 16.46 35.98 2.96
CA ALA A 957 15.39 35.06 2.59
C ALA A 957 14.47 35.67 1.55
N ARG A 958 13.93 34.83 0.67
CA ARG A 958 12.88 35.19 -0.28
C ARG A 958 11.84 34.10 -0.35
N GLN A 959 10.57 34.47 -0.35
CA GLN A 959 9.46 33.52 -0.46
C GLN A 959 8.29 34.13 -1.22
N GLN A 960 7.65 33.30 -2.03
CA GLN A 960 6.37 33.63 -2.64
C GLN A 960 5.23 33.29 -1.68
N VAL A 961 4.35 34.26 -1.43
CA VAL A 961 3.17 34.14 -0.57
C VAL A 961 1.93 34.45 -1.41
N THR A 962 1.11 33.44 -1.68
CA THR A 962 -0.06 33.56 -2.55
C THR A 962 -1.32 33.91 -1.75
N ASN A 963 -2.01 34.98 -2.15
CA ASN A 963 -3.27 35.41 -1.58
C ASN A 963 -4.27 35.84 -2.68
N TRP A 964 -5.14 34.90 -3.07
CA TRP A 964 -6.23 35.12 -4.03
C TRP A 964 -7.49 35.76 -3.43
N ALA A 965 -7.50 36.11 -2.14
CA ALA A 965 -8.62 36.81 -1.50
C ALA A 965 -8.55 38.34 -1.67
N LEU A 966 -7.39 38.88 -2.05
CA LEU A 966 -7.19 40.30 -2.33
C LEU A 966 -7.94 40.75 -3.60
N GLY A 967 -8.49 41.95 -3.59
CA GLY A 967 -9.15 42.56 -4.75
C GLY A 967 -8.17 43.24 -5.72
N ALA A 968 -8.40 43.08 -7.02
CA ALA A 968 -7.64 43.69 -8.11
C ALA A 968 -8.38 44.82 -8.83
N SER A 969 -9.61 45.16 -8.42
CA SER A 969 -10.50 46.09 -9.13
C SER A 969 -9.99 47.54 -9.23
N THR A 970 -9.03 47.93 -8.41
CA THR A 970 -8.39 49.26 -8.45
C THR A 970 -7.12 49.30 -9.31
N ARG A 971 -6.72 48.17 -9.89
CA ARG A 971 -5.52 48.03 -10.72
C ARG A 971 -5.82 48.30 -12.19
N SER A 972 -4.79 48.68 -12.96
CA SER A 972 -4.90 48.86 -14.41
C SER A 972 -4.71 47.51 -15.10
N LEU A 973 -5.82 46.85 -15.45
CA LEU A 973 -5.80 45.49 -15.99
C LEU A 973 -6.11 45.49 -17.49
N GLU A 974 -5.19 44.96 -18.29
CA GLU A 974 -5.29 44.91 -19.75
C GLU A 974 -5.27 43.44 -20.23
N PRO A 975 -6.40 42.91 -20.71
CA PRO A 975 -6.44 41.62 -21.40
C PRO A 975 -5.62 41.65 -22.69
N VAL A 976 -4.83 40.59 -22.93
CA VAL A 976 -4.06 40.41 -24.17
C VAL A 976 -4.94 39.71 -25.21
N ASP A 977 -4.97 40.24 -26.44
CA ASP A 977 -5.69 39.59 -27.55
C ASP A 977 -4.92 38.38 -28.07
N LEU A 978 -5.42 37.18 -27.74
CA LEU A 978 -4.84 35.91 -28.20
C LEU A 978 -5.49 35.39 -29.48
N SER A 979 -6.51 36.06 -30.04
CA SER A 979 -7.41 35.50 -31.08
C SER A 979 -6.69 34.90 -32.29
N ASN A 980 -5.56 35.48 -32.71
CA ASN A 980 -4.76 35.00 -33.84
C ASN A 980 -3.76 33.88 -33.48
N ALA A 981 -3.53 33.62 -32.19
CA ALA A 981 -2.59 32.61 -31.70
C ALA A 981 -3.28 31.29 -31.33
N LEU A 982 -4.55 31.31 -30.90
CA LEU A 982 -5.28 30.13 -30.41
C LEU A 982 -5.36 29.03 -31.48
N ASN A 983 -4.86 27.83 -31.17
CA ASN A 983 -4.73 26.74 -32.13
C ASN A 983 -5.86 25.69 -32.05
N ASP A 984 -6.66 25.66 -30.98
CA ASP A 984 -7.78 24.72 -30.86
C ASP A 984 -8.89 25.21 -29.91
N LYS A 985 -9.89 24.36 -29.68
CA LYS A 985 -10.92 24.49 -28.65
C LYS A 985 -10.51 23.64 -27.44
N VAL A 986 -10.77 24.14 -26.24
CA VAL A 986 -10.52 23.39 -25.00
C VAL A 986 -11.25 22.04 -24.97
N THR A 987 -12.42 21.96 -25.62
CA THR A 987 -13.22 20.73 -25.75
C THR A 987 -12.57 19.65 -26.61
N SER A 988 -11.53 19.98 -27.38
CA SER A 988 -10.79 19.01 -28.20
C SER A 988 -9.84 18.12 -27.40
N ILE A 989 -9.46 18.52 -26.17
CA ILE A 989 -8.35 17.89 -25.42
C ILE A 989 -8.46 16.36 -25.29
N PHE A 990 -9.62 15.82 -24.91
CA PHE A 990 -9.84 14.37 -24.82
C PHE A 990 -10.60 13.78 -26.02
N ARG A 991 -11.08 14.63 -26.95
CA ARG A 991 -11.67 14.19 -28.22
C ARG A 991 -10.61 13.85 -29.27
N ASN A 992 -9.42 14.43 -29.13
CA ASN A 992 -8.25 14.12 -29.95
C ASN A 992 -7.72 12.71 -29.66
N LYS A 993 -6.96 12.17 -30.62
CA LYS A 993 -6.17 10.95 -30.45
C LYS A 993 -4.69 11.28 -30.49
N TYR A 994 -4.01 10.98 -29.41
CA TYR A 994 -2.57 11.14 -29.21
C TYR A 994 -1.85 9.85 -29.61
N LEU A 995 -1.37 9.82 -30.87
CA LEU A 995 -0.83 8.60 -31.50
C LEU A 995 0.69 8.60 -31.64
N SER A 996 1.37 9.72 -31.40
CA SER A 996 2.82 9.84 -31.56
C SER A 996 3.37 11.02 -30.73
N PRO A 997 4.51 10.86 -30.05
CA PRO A 997 5.40 9.68 -30.05
C PRO A 997 4.84 8.51 -29.22
N ARG A 998 5.17 7.27 -29.57
CA ARG A 998 4.78 6.04 -28.84
C ARG A 998 5.96 5.07 -28.80
N SER A 999 6.07 4.29 -27.73
CA SER A 999 7.20 3.38 -27.57
C SER A 999 7.29 2.34 -28.69
N PRO A 1000 8.49 2.07 -29.24
CA PRO A 1000 8.73 0.97 -30.14
C PRO A 1000 8.84 -0.39 -29.41
N TYR A 1001 8.77 -0.39 -28.08
CA TYR A 1001 8.93 -1.55 -27.20
C TYR A 1001 7.65 -1.87 -26.43
N PRO A 1002 7.54 -3.10 -25.88
CA PRO A 1002 6.43 -3.44 -25.02
C PRO A 1002 6.41 -2.58 -23.76
N THR A 1003 5.31 -1.88 -23.52
CA THR A 1003 5.08 -1.07 -22.31
C THR A 1003 3.59 -0.88 -22.05
N LEU A 1004 3.28 -0.52 -20.81
CA LEU A 1004 2.03 0.14 -20.43
C LEU A 1004 2.20 1.64 -20.63
N GLN A 1005 1.14 2.32 -21.06
CA GLN A 1005 1.16 3.73 -21.46
C GLN A 1005 -0.22 4.37 -21.38
N ILE A 1006 -0.29 5.71 -21.37
CA ILE A 1006 -1.58 6.42 -21.37
C ILE A 1006 -2.43 6.08 -22.63
N PRO A 1007 -3.76 5.91 -22.50
CA PRO A 1007 -4.65 5.64 -23.64
C PRO A 1007 -4.61 6.71 -24.74
N VAL A 1008 -5.07 6.39 -25.95
CA VAL A 1008 -5.05 7.33 -27.10
C VAL A 1008 -5.81 8.63 -26.86
N GLN A 1009 -6.81 8.66 -25.99
CA GLN A 1009 -7.53 9.89 -25.66
C GLN A 1009 -6.75 10.83 -24.72
N GLY A 1010 -5.61 10.41 -24.19
CA GLY A 1010 -4.79 11.23 -23.28
C GLY A 1010 -5.30 11.31 -21.85
N MET A 1011 -6.15 10.35 -21.44
CA MET A 1011 -6.73 10.26 -20.09
C MET A 1011 -6.90 8.78 -19.68
N GLY A 1012 -6.76 8.51 -18.38
CA GLY A 1012 -6.80 7.16 -17.81
C GLY A 1012 -5.42 6.51 -17.79
N ASP A 1013 -5.42 5.21 -17.51
CA ASP A 1013 -4.26 4.33 -17.47
C ASP A 1013 -4.58 3.03 -18.22
N TRP A 1014 -3.75 2.00 -18.10
CA TRP A 1014 -3.95 0.75 -18.83
C TRP A 1014 -5.10 -0.11 -18.28
N ALA A 1015 -5.43 -0.02 -16.99
CA ALA A 1015 -6.55 -0.72 -16.36
C ALA A 1015 -7.87 0.03 -16.61
N SER A 1016 -7.81 1.35 -16.59
CA SER A 1016 -8.92 2.29 -16.81
C SER A 1016 -8.84 2.95 -18.18
N TYR A 1017 -8.45 2.17 -19.20
CA TYR A 1017 -8.21 2.63 -20.58
C TYR A 1017 -9.43 3.27 -21.26
N ALA A 1018 -10.63 3.03 -20.72
CA ALA A 1018 -11.89 3.57 -21.22
C ALA A 1018 -12.32 4.85 -20.50
N ALA A 1019 -11.56 5.32 -19.49
CA ALA A 1019 -11.85 6.57 -18.79
C ALA A 1019 -12.01 7.71 -19.80
N TYR A 1020 -13.13 8.43 -19.69
CA TYR A 1020 -13.48 9.53 -20.60
C TYR A 1020 -14.34 10.58 -19.89
N MET A 1021 -14.01 11.86 -20.07
CA MET A 1021 -14.81 13.01 -19.65
C MET A 1021 -14.97 13.92 -20.87
N ASP A 1022 -16.21 14.23 -21.24
CA ASP A 1022 -16.46 15.19 -22.31
C ASP A 1022 -16.33 16.61 -21.76
N ILE A 1023 -15.26 17.29 -22.13
CA ILE A 1023 -15.05 18.69 -21.74
C ILE A 1023 -16.08 19.57 -22.49
N ASP A 1024 -16.78 20.41 -21.73
CA ASP A 1024 -17.87 21.26 -22.20
C ASP A 1024 -17.63 22.69 -21.70
N ASP A 1025 -17.41 23.62 -22.63
CA ASP A 1025 -17.09 25.03 -22.32
C ASP A 1025 -18.28 25.98 -22.41
N GLN A 1026 -19.52 25.47 -22.52
CA GLN A 1026 -20.70 26.32 -22.74
C GLN A 1026 -20.91 27.40 -21.67
N GLY A 1027 -20.56 27.11 -20.41
CA GLY A 1027 -20.68 28.04 -19.29
C GLY A 1027 -19.68 29.18 -19.43
N LEU A 1028 -18.42 28.87 -19.74
CA LEU A 1028 -17.39 29.85 -20.04
C LEU A 1028 -17.77 30.72 -21.24
N ARG A 1029 -18.27 30.11 -22.33
CA ARG A 1029 -18.76 30.85 -23.51
C ARG A 1029 -19.89 31.82 -23.16
N LYS A 1030 -20.84 31.37 -22.34
CA LYS A 1030 -21.96 32.19 -21.86
C LYS A 1030 -21.49 33.34 -20.97
N LEU A 1031 -20.52 33.09 -20.07
CA LEU A 1031 -19.91 34.13 -19.23
C LEU A 1031 -19.24 35.21 -20.07
N ALA A 1032 -18.48 34.82 -21.10
CA ALA A 1032 -17.83 35.75 -22.01
C ALA A 1032 -18.83 36.57 -22.86
N GLY A 1033 -19.91 35.91 -23.29
CA GLY A 1033 -21.02 36.54 -24.01
C GLY A 1033 -20.56 37.28 -25.27
N LYS A 1034 -21.26 38.35 -25.64
CA LYS A 1034 -20.93 39.17 -26.82
C LYS A 1034 -19.70 40.07 -26.61
N ALA A 1035 -19.23 40.20 -25.37
CA ALA A 1035 -18.07 41.00 -25.03
C ALA A 1035 -16.76 40.25 -25.27
N ASP A 1036 -16.83 38.94 -25.57
CA ASP A 1036 -15.66 38.05 -25.65
C ASP A 1036 -14.76 38.20 -24.40
N GLN A 1037 -15.38 38.40 -23.23
CA GLN A 1037 -14.69 38.73 -21.98
C GLN A 1037 -15.56 38.41 -20.75
N PHE A 1038 -14.95 37.89 -19.69
CA PHE A 1038 -15.57 37.76 -18.36
C PHE A 1038 -14.63 38.32 -17.28
N VAL A 1039 -15.13 38.48 -16.04
CA VAL A 1039 -14.38 39.07 -14.93
C VAL A 1039 -14.48 38.18 -13.71
N LEU A 1040 -13.35 37.90 -13.06
CA LEU A 1040 -13.30 37.17 -11.79
C LEU A 1040 -13.92 37.98 -10.64
N PRO A 1041 -14.35 37.34 -9.53
CA PRO A 1041 -14.81 38.06 -8.33
C PRO A 1041 -13.82 39.10 -7.80
N GLN A 1042 -12.52 38.86 -7.99
CA GLN A 1042 -11.44 39.79 -7.61
C GLN A 1042 -11.37 41.04 -8.50
N GLY A 1043 -12.09 41.08 -9.62
CA GLY A 1043 -12.06 42.19 -10.59
C GLY A 1043 -11.10 41.99 -11.76
N ILE A 1044 -10.51 40.79 -11.91
CA ILE A 1044 -9.56 40.49 -12.99
C ILE A 1044 -10.33 40.12 -14.27
N PRO A 1045 -10.23 40.89 -15.36
CA PRO A 1045 -10.83 40.52 -16.63
C PRO A 1045 -10.05 39.42 -17.35
N PHE A 1046 -10.71 38.60 -18.15
CA PHE A 1046 -10.08 37.69 -19.11
C PHE A 1046 -10.81 37.73 -20.46
N SER A 1047 -10.07 37.90 -21.55
CA SER A 1047 -10.61 37.85 -22.91
C SER A 1047 -10.63 36.41 -23.42
N THR A 1048 -11.81 35.93 -23.79
CA THR A 1048 -12.03 34.60 -24.38
C THR A 1048 -13.32 34.64 -25.22
N PRO A 1049 -13.37 33.99 -26.40
CA PRO A 1049 -14.51 34.16 -27.28
C PRO A 1049 -15.79 33.54 -26.73
N GLY A 1050 -16.91 34.27 -26.75
CA GLY A 1050 -18.23 33.74 -26.41
C GLY A 1050 -18.88 32.92 -27.53
N ASP A 1051 -18.37 33.03 -28.76
CA ASP A 1051 -18.78 32.21 -29.91
C ASP A 1051 -18.13 30.82 -29.84
N SER A 1052 -18.95 29.78 -29.62
CA SER A 1052 -18.52 28.38 -29.52
C SER A 1052 -17.90 27.80 -30.81
N THR A 1053 -18.04 28.50 -31.94
CA THR A 1053 -17.39 28.09 -33.19
C THR A 1053 -15.90 28.43 -33.21
N LYS A 1054 -15.45 29.41 -32.42
CA LYS A 1054 -14.05 29.87 -32.38
C LYS A 1054 -13.17 29.06 -31.41
N ASN A 1055 -11.88 28.98 -31.73
CA ASN A 1055 -10.83 28.50 -30.83
C ASN A 1055 -10.78 29.36 -29.56
N ASN A 1056 -10.48 28.76 -28.41
CA ASN A 1056 -10.39 29.43 -27.11
C ASN A 1056 -9.18 28.99 -26.27
N ILE A 1057 -8.26 28.22 -26.85
CA ILE A 1057 -7.06 27.78 -26.16
C ILE A 1057 -5.87 27.67 -27.12
N LEU A 1058 -4.69 27.94 -26.59
CA LEU A 1058 -3.40 27.76 -27.23
C LEU A 1058 -2.67 26.60 -26.53
N PHE A 1059 -2.70 25.42 -27.14
CA PHE A 1059 -2.07 24.21 -26.62
C PHE A 1059 -0.60 24.09 -27.02
N ALA A 1060 0.20 23.56 -26.08
CA ALA A 1060 1.53 23.02 -26.28
C ALA A 1060 1.62 21.61 -25.66
N SER A 1061 2.37 20.71 -26.31
CA SER A 1061 2.55 19.33 -25.87
C SER A 1061 3.73 18.67 -26.58
N LEU A 1062 4.30 17.63 -25.98
CA LEU A 1062 5.25 16.74 -26.65
C LEU A 1062 4.55 15.66 -27.52
N TRP A 1063 3.22 15.65 -27.57
CA TRP A 1063 2.47 14.93 -28.59
C TRP A 1063 2.49 15.68 -29.92
N ASP A 1064 2.64 14.97 -31.03
CA ASP A 1064 2.67 15.54 -32.40
C ASP A 1064 1.38 16.30 -32.79
N ASN A 1065 0.33 16.19 -31.97
CA ASN A 1065 -0.92 16.94 -32.09
C ASN A 1065 -0.72 18.46 -31.95
N TYR A 1066 0.29 18.90 -31.19
CA TYR A 1066 0.55 20.31 -30.91
C TYR A 1066 2.06 20.63 -30.94
N PRO A 1067 2.46 21.90 -31.07
CA PRO A 1067 3.86 22.29 -30.91
C PRO A 1067 4.36 22.04 -29.48
N GLU A 1068 5.64 21.69 -29.32
CA GLU A 1068 6.28 21.53 -28.00
C GLU A 1068 6.29 22.83 -27.19
N GLN A 1069 6.39 23.96 -27.90
CA GLN A 1069 6.29 25.30 -27.35
C GLN A 1069 5.53 26.23 -28.30
N VAL A 1070 4.83 27.19 -27.72
CA VAL A 1070 4.04 28.20 -28.43
C VAL A 1070 4.28 29.56 -27.78
N SER A 1071 4.19 30.64 -28.56
CA SER A 1071 4.46 31.98 -28.04
C SER A 1071 3.49 33.04 -28.57
N VAL A 1072 3.20 34.02 -27.73
CA VAL A 1072 2.40 35.19 -28.02
C VAL A 1072 3.21 36.46 -27.76
N ALA A 1073 3.13 37.42 -28.67
CA ALA A 1073 3.85 38.68 -28.51
C ALA A 1073 3.23 39.48 -27.36
N LEU A 1074 4.10 40.05 -26.52
CA LEU A 1074 3.72 40.99 -25.47
C LEU A 1074 4.41 42.33 -25.75
N SER A 1075 3.84 43.41 -25.24
CA SER A 1075 4.40 44.75 -25.40
C SER A 1075 4.16 45.60 -24.15
N GLY A 1076 4.94 46.67 -24.03
CA GLY A 1076 4.87 47.59 -22.90
C GLY A 1076 5.48 46.98 -21.63
N LYS A 1077 5.15 47.59 -20.49
CA LYS A 1077 5.59 47.13 -19.17
C LYS A 1077 4.39 46.62 -18.37
N ALA A 1078 4.64 45.70 -17.46
CA ALA A 1078 3.63 45.17 -16.54
C ALA A 1078 4.30 44.70 -15.26
N SER A 1079 3.61 44.84 -14.13
CA SER A 1079 4.06 44.31 -12.84
C SER A 1079 3.63 42.86 -12.62
N HIS A 1080 2.59 42.41 -13.32
CA HIS A 1080 1.98 41.10 -13.09
C HIS A 1080 1.27 40.57 -14.33
N ALA A 1081 1.22 39.25 -14.47
CA ALA A 1081 0.39 38.54 -15.44
C ALA A 1081 -0.55 37.57 -14.72
N TYR A 1082 -1.84 37.63 -15.06
CA TYR A 1082 -2.84 36.65 -14.67
C TYR A 1082 -3.13 35.75 -15.87
N LEU A 1083 -3.22 34.44 -15.62
CA LEU A 1083 -3.32 33.42 -16.65
C LEU A 1083 -4.57 32.57 -16.38
N LEU A 1084 -5.42 32.40 -17.39
CA LEU A 1084 -6.42 31.34 -17.39
C LEU A 1084 -5.85 30.17 -18.19
N MET A 1085 -5.65 29.03 -17.55
CA MET A 1085 -5.02 27.86 -18.15
C MET A 1085 -5.88 26.62 -17.96
N ALA A 1086 -5.80 25.68 -18.91
CA ALA A 1086 -6.46 24.38 -18.80
C ALA A 1086 -5.63 23.34 -19.54
N GLY A 1087 -5.60 22.11 -19.03
CA GLY A 1087 -4.81 21.04 -19.62
C GLY A 1087 -4.89 19.74 -18.85
N SER A 1088 -4.11 18.76 -19.28
CA SER A 1088 -4.02 17.44 -18.65
C SER A 1088 -2.74 17.30 -17.83
N THR A 1089 -2.82 16.44 -16.81
CA THR A 1089 -1.70 15.87 -16.06
C THR A 1089 -2.16 14.51 -15.52
N ASN A 1090 -1.27 13.73 -14.91
CA ASN A 1090 -1.60 12.44 -14.33
C ASN A 1090 -0.69 12.13 -13.12
N HIS A 1091 -1.02 11.07 -12.39
CA HIS A 1091 -0.32 10.65 -11.18
C HIS A 1091 1.14 10.24 -11.43
N MET A 1092 1.50 9.73 -12.61
CA MET A 1092 2.89 9.41 -12.98
C MET A 1092 3.76 10.65 -13.24
N GLN A 1093 3.15 11.84 -13.32
CA GLN A 1093 3.85 13.11 -13.48
C GLN A 1093 3.88 13.94 -12.19
N SER A 1094 3.47 13.33 -11.08
CA SER A 1094 3.32 13.99 -9.79
C SER A 1094 4.61 14.60 -9.27
N ARG A 1095 4.53 15.86 -8.88
CA ARG A 1095 5.61 16.67 -8.29
C ARG A 1095 6.83 16.84 -9.20
N MET A 1096 6.64 16.64 -10.49
CA MET A 1096 7.61 17.00 -11.54
C MET A 1096 7.13 18.20 -12.34
N GLU A 1097 8.06 18.94 -12.94
CA GLU A 1097 7.67 19.98 -13.88
C GLU A 1097 7.02 19.34 -15.12
N ASN A 1098 5.73 19.63 -15.33
CA ASN A 1098 4.96 19.17 -16.48
C ASN A 1098 5.17 20.13 -17.67
N GLY A 1099 5.32 21.42 -17.38
CA GLY A 1099 5.70 22.45 -18.34
C GLY A 1099 5.96 23.80 -17.70
N GLN A 1100 6.12 24.83 -18.52
CA GLN A 1100 6.52 26.17 -18.11
C GLN A 1100 5.70 27.23 -18.84
N VAL A 1101 5.43 28.33 -18.15
CA VAL A 1101 5.06 29.61 -18.77
C VAL A 1101 6.21 30.59 -18.57
N ILE A 1102 6.77 31.09 -19.66
CA ILE A 1102 7.97 31.92 -19.66
C ILE A 1102 7.63 33.29 -20.25
N VAL A 1103 7.88 34.37 -19.52
CA VAL A 1103 7.78 35.73 -20.06
C VAL A 1103 9.18 36.23 -20.39
N HIS A 1104 9.41 36.54 -21.65
CA HIS A 1104 10.67 37.11 -22.13
C HIS A 1104 10.58 38.63 -22.20
N TYR A 1105 11.66 39.29 -21.78
CA TYR A 1105 11.84 40.74 -21.92
C TYR A 1105 12.70 41.07 -23.15
N GLN A 1106 12.63 42.33 -23.59
CA GLN A 1106 13.44 42.83 -24.73
C GLN A 1106 14.94 42.81 -24.44
N ASP A 1107 15.34 42.90 -23.17
CA ASP A 1107 16.74 42.82 -22.74
C ASP A 1107 17.31 41.39 -22.72
N GLY A 1108 16.48 40.39 -23.04
CA GLY A 1108 16.85 38.97 -23.07
C GLY A 1108 16.68 38.24 -21.73
N SER A 1109 16.33 38.93 -20.64
CA SER A 1109 15.97 38.29 -19.37
C SER A 1109 14.58 37.65 -19.42
N GLN A 1110 14.24 36.82 -18.43
CA GLN A 1110 12.96 36.11 -18.38
C GLN A 1110 12.44 35.91 -16.96
N GLU A 1111 11.11 35.77 -16.83
CA GLU A 1111 10.43 35.21 -15.65
C GLU A 1111 9.78 33.87 -16.01
N VAL A 1112 9.76 32.92 -15.07
CA VAL A 1112 9.26 31.55 -15.33
C VAL A 1112 8.27 31.14 -14.24
N LEU A 1113 7.10 30.67 -14.67
CA LEU A 1113 6.16 29.90 -13.86
C LEU A 1113 6.29 28.42 -14.22
N SER A 1114 6.77 27.62 -13.28
CA SER A 1114 6.80 26.16 -13.39
C SER A 1114 5.40 25.59 -13.14
N LEU A 1115 4.93 24.70 -14.01
CA LEU A 1115 3.64 24.01 -13.91
C LEU A 1115 3.89 22.60 -13.37
N ARG A 1116 3.53 22.37 -12.10
CA ARG A 1116 3.80 21.13 -11.37
C ARG A 1116 2.56 20.73 -10.56
N ASN A 1117 2.15 19.47 -10.64
CA ASN A 1117 1.06 18.95 -9.82
C ASN A 1117 1.55 18.45 -8.45
N PRO A 1118 0.79 18.67 -7.36
CA PRO A 1118 -0.47 19.41 -7.29
C PRO A 1118 -0.32 20.92 -7.07
N GLU A 1119 0.91 21.44 -7.00
CA GLU A 1119 1.17 22.79 -6.52
C GLU A 1119 0.63 23.89 -7.46
N SER A 1120 1.05 23.91 -8.72
CA SER A 1120 0.70 24.95 -9.71
C SER A 1120 -0.05 24.42 -10.92
N TRP A 1121 -0.18 23.10 -11.08
CA TRP A 1121 -0.86 22.50 -12.24
C TRP A 1121 -1.93 21.51 -11.78
N TRP A 1122 -3.14 21.68 -12.32
CA TRP A 1122 -4.33 20.91 -11.95
C TRP A 1122 -4.97 20.31 -13.21
N PRO A 1123 -5.38 19.03 -13.16
CA PRO A 1123 -6.03 18.39 -14.30
C PRO A 1123 -7.38 19.04 -14.61
N ILE A 1124 -7.72 19.12 -15.90
CA ILE A 1124 -8.96 19.74 -16.36
C ILE A 1124 -10.20 18.95 -15.94
N GLU A 1125 -10.12 17.63 -15.84
CA GLU A 1125 -11.26 16.74 -15.61
C GLU A 1125 -11.65 16.57 -14.15
N GLN A 1126 -10.79 16.95 -13.19
CA GLN A 1126 -11.00 16.68 -11.76
C GLN A 1126 -10.31 17.69 -10.83
N ASP A 1127 -10.68 17.64 -9.55
CA ASP A 1127 -9.88 18.22 -8.47
C ASP A 1127 -9.05 17.15 -7.78
N TYR A 1128 -8.02 17.58 -7.03
CA TYR A 1128 -7.27 16.68 -6.16
C TYR A 1128 -8.07 16.29 -4.92
N PHE A 1129 -7.92 15.03 -4.50
CA PHE A 1129 -8.30 14.59 -3.16
C PHE A 1129 -7.30 15.14 -2.15
N ILE A 1130 -7.81 15.72 -1.06
CA ILE A 1130 -7.02 16.37 -0.03
C ILE A 1130 -7.55 15.90 1.32
N ASP A 1131 -6.70 15.32 2.16
CA ASP A 1131 -7.03 14.89 3.51
C ASP A 1131 -6.04 15.40 4.56
N ASP A 1132 -5.04 16.19 4.16
CA ASP A 1132 -3.98 16.76 4.99
C ASP A 1132 -3.15 15.72 5.79
N HIS A 1133 -3.32 14.43 5.48
CA HIS A 1133 -2.56 13.32 6.04
C HIS A 1133 -1.72 12.65 4.97
N ALA A 1134 -2.36 11.92 4.06
CA ALA A 1134 -1.70 11.29 2.92
C ALA A 1134 -1.56 12.26 1.74
N PHE A 1135 -2.54 13.15 1.58
CA PHE A 1135 -2.68 14.06 0.45
C PHE A 1135 -2.89 15.49 0.94
N ALA A 1136 -1.80 16.25 1.05
CA ALA A 1136 -1.83 17.66 1.45
C ALA A 1136 -1.48 18.59 0.27
N LEU A 1137 -2.16 19.73 0.20
CA LEU A 1137 -1.75 20.84 -0.67
C LEU A 1137 -0.73 21.70 0.08
N GLY A 1138 0.52 21.71 -0.38
CA GLY A 1138 1.57 22.60 0.16
C GLY A 1138 1.39 24.07 -0.22
N VAL A 1139 0.30 24.43 -0.91
CA VAL A 1139 0.00 25.78 -1.41
C VAL A 1139 -1.52 26.03 -1.36
N PRO A 1140 -1.96 27.31 -1.32
CA PRO A 1140 -3.39 27.62 -1.36
C PRO A 1140 -4.06 27.09 -2.63
N ARG A 1141 -5.28 26.56 -2.48
CA ARG A 1141 -6.10 26.10 -3.60
C ARG A 1141 -6.32 27.24 -4.63
N PRO A 1142 -6.01 26.99 -5.93
CA PRO A 1142 -6.16 28.01 -6.95
C PRO A 1142 -7.63 28.31 -7.25
N VAL A 1143 -7.90 29.41 -7.95
CA VAL A 1143 -9.25 29.68 -8.48
C VAL A 1143 -9.51 28.72 -9.64
N ARG A 1144 -10.60 27.95 -9.56
CA ARG A 1144 -11.11 27.11 -10.64
C ARG A 1144 -12.27 27.81 -11.36
N VAL A 1145 -12.28 27.75 -12.69
CA VAL A 1145 -13.37 28.22 -13.55
C VAL A 1145 -14.00 27.01 -14.24
N HIS A 1146 -15.20 26.62 -13.80
CA HIS A 1146 -15.89 25.44 -14.31
C HIS A 1146 -16.41 25.74 -15.71
N LEU A 1147 -15.96 24.96 -16.69
CA LEU A 1147 -16.14 25.26 -18.10
C LEU A 1147 -17.61 25.16 -18.51
N LYS A 1148 -18.33 24.18 -17.96
CA LYS A 1148 -19.73 23.90 -18.30
C LYS A 1148 -20.71 24.85 -17.64
N THR A 1149 -20.51 25.16 -16.36
CA THR A 1149 -21.46 25.96 -15.56
C THR A 1149 -21.10 27.44 -15.53
N GLY A 1150 -19.84 27.79 -15.74
CA GLY A 1150 -19.32 29.14 -15.48
C GLY A 1150 -19.16 29.44 -13.98
N LYS A 1151 -19.21 28.44 -13.10
CA LYS A 1151 -18.92 28.63 -11.68
C LYS A 1151 -17.45 29.00 -11.50
N ILE A 1152 -17.18 30.03 -10.71
CA ILE A 1152 -15.83 30.46 -10.34
C ILE A 1152 -15.70 30.26 -8.84
N SER A 1153 -14.80 29.36 -8.42
CA SER A 1153 -14.67 28.97 -7.01
C SER A 1153 -13.22 28.71 -6.62
N ARG A 1154 -12.92 28.88 -5.34
CA ARG A 1154 -11.69 28.38 -4.69
C ARG A 1154 -11.96 27.25 -3.70
N GLU A 1155 -13.24 26.99 -3.42
CA GLU A 1155 -13.65 25.93 -2.51
C GLU A 1155 -13.67 24.59 -3.23
N ALA A 1156 -13.70 23.49 -2.46
CA ALA A 1156 -13.98 22.15 -2.97
C ALA A 1156 -15.27 22.15 -3.80
N HIS A 1157 -15.31 21.35 -4.87
CA HIS A 1157 -16.53 21.19 -5.64
C HIS A 1157 -17.60 20.54 -4.74
N ASP A 1158 -18.82 21.04 -4.82
CA ASP A 1158 -19.98 20.62 -4.04
C ASP A 1158 -20.68 19.39 -4.63
N ASP A 1159 -20.55 19.17 -5.94
CA ASP A 1159 -21.20 18.08 -6.69
C ASP A 1159 -20.23 17.37 -7.68
N TYR A 1160 -19.27 16.60 -7.17
CA TYR A 1160 -18.36 15.84 -8.03
C TYR A 1160 -19.11 14.74 -8.80
N THR A 1161 -18.67 14.49 -10.04
CA THR A 1161 -19.14 13.39 -10.89
C THR A 1161 -18.09 12.29 -10.98
N ALA A 1162 -18.50 11.03 -10.80
CA ALA A 1162 -17.60 9.90 -10.97
C ALA A 1162 -17.27 9.67 -12.45
N ILE A 1163 -15.98 9.53 -12.75
CA ILE A 1163 -15.49 8.94 -14.00
C ILE A 1163 -15.27 7.46 -13.72
N ASP A 1164 -16.02 6.63 -14.43
CA ASP A 1164 -16.08 5.19 -14.18
C ASP A 1164 -14.68 4.56 -14.17
N HIS A 1165 -14.43 3.74 -13.14
CA HIS A 1165 -13.15 3.09 -12.86
C HIS A 1165 -11.91 4.01 -12.73
N PHE A 1166 -12.06 5.34 -12.68
CA PHE A 1166 -10.94 6.28 -12.67
C PHE A 1166 -10.92 7.18 -11.42
N THR A 1167 -11.94 8.03 -11.22
CA THR A 1167 -11.97 8.99 -10.10
C THR A 1167 -13.39 9.34 -9.67
N THR A 1168 -13.60 9.63 -8.39
CA THR A 1168 -14.84 10.18 -7.84
C THR A 1168 -14.81 11.70 -7.69
N TYR A 1169 -13.69 12.35 -8.03
CA TYR A 1169 -13.48 13.81 -7.93
C TYR A 1169 -13.60 14.52 -9.28
N GLY A 1170 -14.28 13.90 -10.25
CA GLY A 1170 -14.47 14.46 -11.58
C GLY A 1170 -15.36 15.69 -11.58
N ILE A 1171 -15.06 16.67 -12.42
CA ILE A 1171 -15.83 17.90 -12.61
C ILE A 1171 -16.58 17.78 -13.93
N ASP A 1172 -17.91 17.83 -13.90
CA ASP A 1172 -18.76 17.73 -15.10
C ASP A 1172 -18.43 18.86 -16.11
N GLY A 1173 -17.92 18.46 -17.28
CA GLY A 1173 -17.44 19.36 -18.33
C GLY A 1173 -16.09 20.03 -18.06
N GLY A 1174 -15.45 19.71 -16.94
CA GLY A 1174 -14.10 20.16 -16.58
C GLY A 1174 -13.99 21.59 -16.04
N ALA A 1175 -12.78 21.94 -15.59
CA ALA A 1175 -12.46 23.25 -15.05
C ALA A 1175 -11.08 23.76 -15.50
N ALA A 1176 -11.00 25.05 -15.85
CA ALA A 1176 -9.75 25.77 -16.01
C ALA A 1176 -9.23 26.24 -14.64
N THR A 1177 -7.93 26.54 -14.58
CA THR A 1177 -7.22 27.00 -13.39
C THR A 1177 -6.69 28.40 -13.65
N VAL A 1178 -6.90 29.31 -12.70
CA VAL A 1178 -6.29 30.64 -12.73
C VAL A 1178 -4.95 30.57 -12.02
N LEU A 1179 -3.90 30.98 -12.72
CA LEU A 1179 -2.54 31.10 -12.22
C LEU A 1179 -2.06 32.53 -12.41
N ASP A 1180 -0.92 32.85 -11.81
CA ASP A 1180 -0.30 34.15 -11.95
C ASP A 1180 1.22 34.08 -11.99
N LEU A 1181 1.83 35.10 -12.60
CA LEU A 1181 3.27 35.26 -12.70
C LEU A 1181 3.62 36.72 -12.45
N ARG A 1182 4.43 36.96 -11.43
CA ARG A 1182 5.00 38.29 -11.16
C ARG A 1182 5.98 38.67 -12.27
N LEU A 1183 5.90 39.92 -12.70
CA LEU A 1183 6.76 40.50 -13.72
C LEU A 1183 7.60 41.66 -13.17
N ASP A 1184 8.62 42.06 -13.91
CA ASP A 1184 9.44 43.22 -13.61
C ASP A 1184 8.83 44.47 -14.27
N PRO A 1185 8.23 45.38 -13.50
CA PRO A 1185 7.59 46.58 -14.05
C PRO A 1185 8.57 47.54 -14.71
N ALA A 1186 9.88 47.43 -14.43
CA ALA A 1186 10.88 48.28 -15.06
C ALA A 1186 11.22 47.83 -16.49
N LYS A 1187 10.91 46.59 -16.85
CA LYS A 1187 11.34 45.96 -18.11
C LYS A 1187 10.26 45.96 -19.18
N GLU A 1188 10.69 46.06 -20.42
CA GLU A 1188 9.81 45.99 -21.58
C GLU A 1188 9.61 44.54 -21.99
N LEU A 1189 8.34 44.12 -22.05
CA LEU A 1189 7.92 42.79 -22.43
C LEU A 1189 8.18 42.55 -23.93
N LYS A 1190 8.50 41.30 -24.27
CA LYS A 1190 8.69 40.83 -25.64
C LYS A 1190 7.68 39.76 -26.02
N SER A 1191 7.56 38.72 -25.20
CA SER A 1191 6.65 37.61 -25.48
C SER A 1191 6.36 36.78 -24.24
N LEU A 1192 5.27 36.01 -24.29
CA LEU A 1192 4.98 34.91 -23.38
C LEU A 1192 5.06 33.62 -24.16
N GLU A 1193 5.80 32.65 -23.64
CA GLU A 1193 5.95 31.29 -24.16
C GLU A 1193 5.29 30.30 -23.21
N VAL A 1194 4.62 29.29 -23.77
CA VAL A 1194 4.13 28.11 -23.05
C VAL A 1194 4.85 26.91 -23.62
N LYS A 1195 5.45 26.10 -22.76
CA LYS A 1195 6.31 24.97 -23.15
C LYS A 1195 5.96 23.73 -22.34
N ALA A 1196 5.82 22.58 -23.01
CA ALA A 1196 5.76 21.28 -22.34
C ALA A 1196 7.17 20.78 -22.03
N THR A 1197 7.37 20.21 -20.84
CA THR A 1197 8.68 19.69 -20.40
C THR A 1197 8.64 18.21 -20.02
N THR A 1198 7.46 17.59 -20.09
CA THR A 1198 7.25 16.17 -19.82
C THR A 1198 6.28 15.58 -20.85
N ILE A 1199 6.39 14.29 -21.13
CA ILE A 1199 5.50 13.58 -22.06
C ILE A 1199 4.13 13.31 -21.40
N GLU A 1200 3.13 12.91 -22.18
CA GLU A 1200 1.75 12.58 -21.72
C GLU A 1200 0.89 13.75 -21.22
N VAL A 1201 1.43 14.97 -21.18
CA VAL A 1201 0.67 16.16 -20.76
C VAL A 1201 0.32 17.07 -21.94
N VAL A 1202 -0.80 17.78 -21.81
CA VAL A 1202 -1.23 18.82 -22.75
C VAL A 1202 -1.46 20.08 -21.95
N ILE A 1203 -0.76 21.17 -22.29
CA ILE A 1203 -0.77 22.42 -21.54
C ILE A 1203 -1.41 23.49 -22.40
N GLY A 1204 -2.43 24.15 -21.90
CA GLY A 1204 -3.18 25.15 -22.66
C GLY A 1204 -3.28 26.49 -21.96
N LEU A 1205 -2.98 27.56 -22.71
CA LEU A 1205 -3.23 28.94 -22.33
C LEU A 1205 -4.53 29.43 -22.97
N MET A 1206 -5.50 29.82 -22.15
CA MET A 1206 -6.80 30.30 -22.61
C MET A 1206 -6.87 31.83 -22.69
N ALA A 1207 -6.28 32.52 -21.71
CA ALA A 1207 -6.28 33.98 -21.65
C ALA A 1207 -5.11 34.51 -20.80
N VAL A 1208 -4.66 35.72 -21.11
CA VAL A 1208 -3.66 36.47 -20.34
C VAL A 1208 -4.19 37.87 -20.06
N THR A 1209 -4.00 38.35 -18.84
CA THR A 1209 -4.28 39.73 -18.47
C THR A 1209 -3.07 40.33 -17.77
N LEU A 1210 -2.59 41.46 -18.27
CA LEU A 1210 -1.44 42.17 -17.73
C LEU A 1210 -1.90 43.28 -16.79
N GLU A 1211 -1.24 43.37 -15.64
CA GLU A 1211 -1.35 44.54 -14.77
C GLU A 1211 -0.36 45.60 -15.23
N ARG A 1212 -0.88 46.67 -15.84
CA ARG A 1212 -0.12 47.83 -16.32
C ARG A 1212 0.20 48.76 -15.16
N GLU A 1213 1.36 49.41 -15.25
CA GLU A 1213 1.71 50.55 -14.40
C GLU A 1213 1.05 51.85 -14.86
#